data_AF-T0PX21-F1
#
_entry.id   AF-T0PX21-F1
#
_cell.length_a   1.000
_cell.length_b   1.000
_cell.length_c   1.000
_cell.angle_alpha   90.00
_cell.angle_beta   90.00
_cell.angle_gamma   90.00
#
_symmetry.space_group_name_H-M   'P 1'
#
loop_
_entity.id
_entity.type
_entity.pdbx_description
1 polymer ?
#
loop_
_entity_poly.entity_id
_entity_poly.type
_entity_poly.pdbx_seq_one_letter_code
_entity_poly.pdbx_strand_id
1 'polypeptide(L)'
;MWPPALQDHDGSHGERGIAQPLQVVLIPSMNACSSEDGSGACSRTQWTACGLDFLHFALPLTAWGLFLSLTVAFVLYTRMWEEFRLQIDDLHDIPAQALGIVAARQKHIVLGRKIKDPRRLLTLAAMWAELPGFSYLPLQLLHYDFTGTLAFPTSSATEVYRAALLTGLFLFLMLTTCVRLRCVLVLRAKVLLPCLYDALYLVYMYAILGILSCAEPLDGFVVAGATCACGDRVWPTAGAGALVFSLFYLTALVYKVQLTDEVFATQFRYQTSFSSLMTMTRTACCLQYMTATLLLSRDSGVHKTSINLIFGCVNGFIMACLLRYNYRYQPCLGSGRFPNSLRSLSFSTSCYVSYVLVLVELIAPSNGTKTVVVGIACACYPLIAVILWRVNSKRANYFHIPSLPLVELLSHSNYRVRTVAVVSVVLEDHTKWRAQQLLHIVTLLQQCLLVPAGVEGGLLVAYTCQALWHLDNVHCLPHQSLEDSPPFVPKGLWLGRDPVERRRSSIYDPNRSHDIVERNATRSSATMTTSSVVPRLSSALTIQCIATRLDETALVPILQHALGKAISIFDAPFVKARAVVAKMLQEMYVNGAVRLSLPTYLHVLCTLCVHHRQDVVAAAAASLGHIVTVVPRREWGPIICDRHKLAPLAALLVHHAGVAPALLSDTIIGRILTHAMDRILNNITERDPATYWSNQFITHMTMAWRHWEHSYTLSIALEDVLLKMHRASVTYHATLRRPEPSPLPRVRSVGTGLSAGDIKTVSPSQTRHSTLTKAHQKRSFPGLMVATAKRSFGSLQLRHRGAKGKLSLQRMAQAFRHGSVVPQAILKEIALRRDLRKELMTHLKLVLTEGLSAQQLPQVFSPLARSALTEAVCLLHTHRRLRDHIEHALSSAEMRYVRFLESWETMRQKALPFFTDASLRASKHRVAPEIAAILIAKRSRFAGPRIPDAT
;
A
#
# COMPACT_ATOMS: atom_id res chain seq x y z
N MET A 1 -2.67 51.77 10.94
CA MET A 1 -2.61 52.66 12.11
C MET A 1 -1.26 53.34 12.09
N TRP A 2 -1.24 54.61 11.69
CA TRP A 2 -0.09 55.51 11.79
C TRP A 2 0.24 55.82 13.25
N PRO A 3 1.50 56.09 13.62
CA PRO A 3 1.81 56.94 14.76
C PRO A 3 1.88 58.42 14.33
N PRO A 4 1.51 59.36 15.21
CA PRO A 4 1.30 60.76 14.85
C PRO A 4 2.55 61.64 15.02
N ALA A 5 2.39 62.85 14.48
CA ALA A 5 3.34 63.93 14.35
C ALA A 5 3.50 64.80 15.62
N LEU A 6 4.66 65.48 15.66
CA LEU A 6 4.93 66.85 16.14
C LEU A 6 4.42 67.31 17.53
N GLN A 7 5.36 67.76 18.36
CA GLN A 7 5.17 68.98 19.14
C GLN A 7 6.50 69.70 19.43
N ASP A 8 6.60 70.93 18.93
CA ASP A 8 7.64 71.92 19.18
C ASP A 8 7.56 72.48 20.60
N HIS A 9 8.72 72.85 21.17
CA HIS A 9 8.80 73.89 22.18
C HIS A 9 10.12 74.67 22.03
N ASP A 10 9.97 75.94 21.66
CA ASP A 10 10.99 76.99 21.64
C ASP A 10 11.49 77.35 23.04
N GLY A 11 12.76 77.80 23.12
CA GLY A 11 13.36 78.31 24.37
C GLY A 11 14.81 78.82 24.28
N SER A 12 15.07 79.77 23.38
CA SER A 12 16.02 80.91 23.43
C SER A 12 17.38 80.91 24.19
N HIS A 13 18.40 81.40 23.44
CA HIS A 13 19.56 82.27 23.79
C HIS A 13 20.89 81.68 24.34
N GLY A 14 21.99 81.96 23.61
CA GLY A 14 23.35 82.03 24.20
C GLY A 14 24.56 81.80 23.28
N GLU A 15 24.90 82.80 22.44
CA GLU A 15 26.24 83.21 21.95
C GLU A 15 27.31 82.25 21.36
N ARG A 16 27.72 82.61 20.12
CA ARG A 16 29.07 82.67 19.50
C ARG A 16 29.96 81.42 19.46
N GLY A 17 30.30 81.01 18.23
CA GLY A 17 31.63 80.45 17.97
C GLY A 17 31.80 79.66 16.68
N ILE A 18 32.43 80.30 15.69
CA ILE A 18 33.35 79.71 14.71
C ILE A 18 32.73 78.90 13.55
N ALA A 19 32.91 79.45 12.36
CA ALA A 19 32.68 78.79 11.08
C ALA A 19 33.46 77.47 10.98
N GLN A 20 32.74 76.36 10.82
CA GLN A 20 33.27 75.11 10.26
C GLN A 20 32.65 74.91 8.87
N PRO A 21 33.44 74.49 7.86
CA PRO A 21 32.93 74.29 6.52
C PRO A 21 31.93 73.13 6.51
N LEU A 22 30.92 73.22 5.66
CA LEU A 22 30.04 72.10 5.31
C LEU A 22 30.91 70.87 5.03
N GLN A 23 30.91 69.90 5.95
CA GLN A 23 31.20 68.53 5.61
C GLN A 23 30.05 68.08 4.71
N VAL A 24 30.31 68.07 3.41
CA VAL A 24 29.63 67.18 2.48
C VAL A 24 29.64 65.81 3.14
N VAL A 25 28.48 65.34 3.58
CA VAL A 25 28.27 63.94 3.94
C VAL A 25 28.54 63.17 2.65
N LEU A 26 29.79 62.76 2.48
CA LEU A 26 30.19 61.76 1.49
C LEU A 26 29.25 60.58 1.71
N ILE A 27 28.35 60.37 0.75
CA ILE A 27 27.75 59.07 0.51
C ILE A 27 28.92 58.08 0.57
N PRO A 28 28.91 57.07 1.47
CA PRO A 28 29.99 56.11 1.51
C PRO A 28 30.13 55.55 0.10
N SER A 29 31.27 55.82 -0.53
CA SER A 29 31.52 55.36 -1.89
C SER A 29 31.37 53.85 -1.90
N MET A 30 30.41 53.31 -2.67
CA MET A 30 30.25 51.88 -2.93
C MET A 30 31.55 51.20 -3.44
N ASN A 31 32.56 51.99 -3.80
CA ASN A 31 33.82 51.56 -4.38
C ASN A 31 34.77 50.86 -3.37
N ALA A 32 34.64 51.13 -2.06
CA ALA A 32 35.57 50.61 -1.03
C ALA A 32 35.52 49.08 -0.78
N CYS A 33 34.57 48.38 -1.41
CA CYS A 33 34.43 46.92 -1.34
C CYS A 33 34.63 46.23 -2.71
N SER A 34 35.20 46.95 -3.69
CA SER A 34 35.53 46.43 -5.01
C SER A 34 36.98 45.94 -5.06
N SER A 35 37.27 44.95 -5.91
CA SER A 35 38.63 44.40 -6.05
C SER A 35 39.68 45.38 -6.60
N GLU A 36 39.28 46.56 -7.08
CA GLU A 36 40.15 47.50 -7.82
C GLU A 36 40.95 48.46 -6.92
N ASP A 37 40.60 48.62 -5.63
CA ASP A 37 41.21 49.60 -4.71
C ASP A 37 42.58 49.19 -4.11
N GLY A 38 43.35 48.34 -4.81
CA GLY A 38 44.78 48.12 -4.54
C GLY A 38 45.17 47.31 -3.28
N SER A 39 44.23 47.00 -2.38
CA SER A 39 44.50 46.15 -1.19
C SER A 39 44.08 44.69 -1.34
N GLY A 40 43.21 44.36 -2.30
CA GLY A 40 42.85 42.99 -2.70
C GLY A 40 42.19 42.08 -1.64
N ALA A 41 42.01 42.57 -0.40
CA ALA A 41 41.58 41.79 0.75
C ALA A 41 40.27 42.33 1.34
N CYS A 42 39.14 42.02 0.71
CA CYS A 42 37.81 42.30 1.28
C CYS A 42 37.47 41.27 2.37
N SER A 43 36.76 41.67 3.42
CA SER A 43 36.27 40.75 4.46
C SER A 43 34.75 40.85 4.63
N ARG A 44 34.09 39.74 4.99
CA ARG A 44 32.66 39.75 5.33
C ARG A 44 32.30 40.74 6.43
N THR A 45 33.23 41.00 7.34
CA THR A 45 33.04 41.91 8.48
C THR A 45 32.80 43.35 8.02
N GLN A 46 33.17 43.67 6.77
CA GLN A 46 32.99 44.97 6.13
C GLN A 46 31.68 45.05 5.33
N TRP A 47 30.90 43.97 5.19
CA TRP A 47 29.67 43.98 4.39
C TRP A 47 28.63 44.99 4.88
N THR A 48 28.52 45.17 6.19
CA THR A 48 27.62 46.16 6.79
C THR A 48 28.04 47.59 6.41
N ALA A 49 29.34 47.89 6.50
CA ALA A 49 29.91 49.18 6.10
C ALA A 49 29.74 49.47 4.61
N CYS A 50 29.72 48.42 3.77
CA CYS A 50 29.59 48.54 2.32
C CYS A 50 28.15 48.41 1.78
N GLY A 51 27.13 48.38 2.65
CA GLY A 51 25.73 48.22 2.22
C GLY A 51 25.40 46.84 1.63
N LEU A 52 26.25 45.84 1.87
CA LEU A 52 26.11 44.46 1.40
C LEU A 52 25.52 43.52 2.47
N ASP A 53 24.96 44.06 3.54
CA ASP A 53 24.40 43.31 4.68
C ASP A 53 23.30 42.30 4.28
N PHE A 54 22.57 42.57 3.19
CA PHE A 54 21.57 41.65 2.65
C PHE A 54 22.15 40.27 2.24
N LEU A 55 23.46 40.18 1.97
CA LEU A 55 24.14 38.93 1.61
C LEU A 55 24.11 37.88 2.74
N HIS A 56 24.07 38.31 4.01
CA HIS A 56 23.91 37.42 5.16
C HIS A 56 22.61 36.59 5.09
N PHE A 57 21.59 37.08 4.40
CA PHE A 57 20.31 36.39 4.20
C PHE A 57 20.17 35.79 2.81
N ALA A 58 20.60 36.52 1.77
CA ALA A 58 20.44 36.09 0.38
C ALA A 58 21.20 34.78 0.09
N LEU A 59 22.43 34.62 0.60
CA LEU A 59 23.23 33.42 0.34
C LEU A 59 22.62 32.16 0.99
N PRO A 60 22.23 32.14 2.28
CA PRO A 60 21.46 31.02 2.83
C PRO A 60 20.13 30.78 2.11
N LEU A 61 19.38 31.84 1.80
CA LEU A 61 18.07 31.71 1.18
C LEU A 61 18.16 31.08 -0.21
N THR A 62 19.17 31.44 -1.01
CA THR A 62 19.42 30.81 -2.31
C THR A 62 19.76 29.33 -2.17
N ALA A 63 20.61 28.96 -1.20
CA ALA A 63 20.96 27.57 -0.93
C ALA A 63 19.74 26.73 -0.49
N TRP A 64 18.90 27.27 0.41
CA TRP A 64 17.64 26.64 0.81
C TRP A 64 16.65 26.54 -0.35
N GLY A 65 16.52 27.59 -1.17
CA GLY A 65 15.65 27.60 -2.35
C GLY A 65 16.06 26.54 -3.38
N LEU A 66 17.35 26.38 -3.65
CA LEU A 66 17.89 25.32 -4.51
C LEU A 66 17.61 23.93 -3.90
N PHE A 67 17.91 23.75 -2.61
CA PHE A 67 17.64 22.49 -1.94
C PHE A 67 16.16 22.07 -2.00
N LEU A 68 15.25 22.99 -1.65
CA LEU A 68 13.81 22.72 -1.62
C LEU A 68 13.26 22.47 -3.02
N SER A 69 13.62 23.29 -4.01
CA SER A 69 13.16 23.10 -5.40
C SER A 69 13.64 21.78 -6.00
N LEU A 70 14.93 21.45 -5.85
CA LEU A 70 15.49 20.18 -6.33
C LEU A 70 14.89 18.98 -5.59
N THR A 71 14.68 19.08 -4.28
CA THR A 71 14.07 18.01 -3.48
C THR A 71 12.63 17.77 -3.90
N VAL A 72 11.82 18.84 -4.03
CA VAL A 72 10.42 18.73 -4.48
C VAL A 72 10.35 18.16 -5.88
N ALA A 73 11.15 18.68 -6.82
CA ALA A 73 11.22 18.15 -8.19
C ALA A 73 11.59 16.66 -8.21
N PHE A 74 12.61 16.27 -7.44
CA PHE A 74 13.03 14.87 -7.34
C PHE A 74 11.96 13.96 -6.75
N VAL A 75 11.31 14.38 -5.66
CA VAL A 75 10.26 13.60 -5.00
C VAL A 75 9.02 13.45 -5.89
N LEU A 76 8.65 14.51 -6.63
CA LEU A 76 7.56 14.45 -7.61
C LEU A 76 7.90 13.53 -8.79
N TYR A 77 9.13 13.63 -9.32
CA TYR A 77 9.61 12.80 -10.43
C TYR A 77 9.65 11.31 -10.06
N THR A 78 10.17 10.98 -8.87
CA THR A 78 10.34 9.58 -8.41
C THR A 78 9.12 9.00 -7.71
N ARG A 79 8.10 9.81 -7.39
CA ARG A 79 6.91 9.42 -6.62
C ARG A 79 7.23 8.74 -5.26
N MET A 80 8.34 9.10 -4.62
CA MET A 80 8.77 8.50 -3.35
C MET A 80 7.74 8.57 -2.21
N TRP A 81 6.77 9.49 -2.27
CA TRP A 81 5.67 9.56 -1.30
C TRP A 81 4.84 8.28 -1.22
N GLU A 82 4.73 7.53 -2.32
CA GLU A 82 4.00 6.27 -2.34
C GLU A 82 4.69 5.21 -1.46
N GLU A 83 6.02 5.19 -1.45
CA GLU A 83 6.80 4.27 -0.63
C GLU A 83 6.65 4.55 0.88
N PHE A 84 6.51 5.81 1.30
CA PHE A 84 6.29 6.15 2.71
C PHE A 84 4.90 5.73 3.22
N ARG A 85 3.96 5.40 2.33
CA ARG A 85 2.63 4.88 2.69
C ARG A 85 2.65 3.38 2.98
N LEU A 86 3.73 2.68 2.64
CA LEU A 86 3.86 1.24 2.85
C LEU A 86 3.73 0.90 4.34
N GLN A 87 2.97 -0.15 4.64
CA GLN A 87 2.88 -0.65 6.01
C GLN A 87 4.14 -1.45 6.35
N ILE A 88 4.44 -1.58 7.65
CA ILE A 88 5.58 -2.36 8.16
C ILE A 88 5.58 -3.79 7.62
N ASP A 89 4.39 -4.39 7.52
CA ASP A 89 4.21 -5.76 7.04
C ASP A 89 4.50 -5.88 5.53
N ASP A 90 4.35 -4.80 4.76
CA ASP A 90 4.63 -4.77 3.32
C ASP A 90 6.11 -4.42 3.07
N LEU A 91 6.69 -3.54 3.88
CA LEU A 91 8.13 -3.24 3.80
C LEU A 91 8.95 -4.50 4.06
N HIS A 92 8.57 -5.28 5.07
CA HIS A 92 9.23 -6.53 5.43
C HIS A 92 8.57 -7.76 4.79
N ASP A 93 8.04 -7.64 3.58
CA ASP A 93 7.37 -8.77 2.93
C ASP A 93 8.28 -10.01 2.85
N ILE A 94 7.73 -11.16 3.25
CA ILE A 94 8.50 -12.41 3.47
C ILE A 94 9.14 -12.91 2.17
N PRO A 95 8.42 -12.99 1.03
CA PRO A 95 9.02 -13.34 -0.26
C PRO A 95 10.17 -12.42 -0.68
N ALA A 96 10.01 -11.11 -0.52
CA ALA A 96 11.05 -10.14 -0.86
C ALA A 96 12.31 -10.34 -0.01
N GLN A 97 12.14 -10.60 1.30
CA GLN A 97 13.24 -10.92 2.20
C GLN A 97 13.93 -12.24 1.83
N ALA A 98 13.17 -13.27 1.47
CA ALA A 98 13.71 -14.57 1.06
C ALA A 98 14.55 -14.47 -0.22
N LEU A 99 14.05 -13.73 -1.21
CA LEU A 99 14.76 -13.49 -2.47
C LEU A 99 16.07 -12.74 -2.26
N GLY A 100 16.07 -11.71 -1.40
CA GLY A 100 17.29 -10.99 -1.03
C GLY A 100 18.34 -11.91 -0.40
N ILE A 101 17.94 -12.84 0.46
CA ILE A 101 18.85 -13.79 1.11
C ILE A 101 19.40 -14.82 0.15
N VAL A 102 18.56 -15.42 -0.69
CA VAL A 102 18.99 -16.45 -1.65
C VAL A 102 20.00 -15.88 -2.63
N ALA A 103 19.70 -14.72 -3.20
CA ALA A 103 20.61 -14.09 -4.14
C ALA A 103 21.89 -13.57 -3.46
N ALA A 104 21.84 -13.11 -2.20
CA ALA A 104 23.06 -12.83 -1.44
C ALA A 104 23.93 -14.10 -1.29
N ARG A 105 23.34 -15.26 -0.96
CA ARG A 105 24.09 -16.53 -0.89
C ARG A 105 24.69 -16.94 -2.24
N GLN A 106 23.90 -16.83 -3.31
CA GLN A 106 24.34 -17.20 -4.66
C GLN A 106 25.47 -16.30 -5.17
N LYS A 107 25.42 -14.98 -4.90
CA LYS A 107 26.46 -14.02 -5.34
C LYS A 107 27.73 -14.04 -4.48
N HIS A 108 27.71 -14.61 -3.29
CA HIS A 108 28.86 -14.65 -2.38
C HIS A 108 29.85 -15.80 -2.61
N ILE A 109 29.63 -16.68 -3.60
CA ILE A 109 30.54 -17.78 -3.96
C ILE A 109 31.02 -17.59 -5.40
N VAL A 110 32.16 -16.89 -5.57
CA VAL A 110 32.95 -16.93 -6.81
C VAL A 110 34.24 -17.67 -6.46
N LEU A 111 34.48 -18.84 -7.09
CA LEU A 111 35.69 -19.66 -6.89
C LEU A 111 35.96 -20.04 -5.42
N GLY A 112 34.93 -20.32 -4.63
CA GLY A 112 35.08 -20.86 -3.26
C GLY A 112 35.59 -19.88 -2.18
N ARG A 113 35.78 -18.59 -2.49
CA ARG A 113 36.17 -17.56 -1.50
C ARG A 113 35.04 -16.55 -1.24
N LYS A 114 34.73 -16.29 0.04
CA LYS A 114 33.82 -15.21 0.47
C LYS A 114 34.46 -13.85 0.19
N ILE A 115 34.03 -13.14 -0.85
CA ILE A 115 34.50 -11.78 -1.12
C ILE A 115 33.80 -10.80 -0.15
N LYS A 116 34.58 -10.04 0.63
CA LYS A 116 34.07 -8.90 1.42
C LYS A 116 33.88 -7.71 0.46
N ASP A 117 32.64 -7.35 0.13
CA ASP A 117 32.36 -6.18 -0.72
C ASP A 117 32.69 -4.88 0.06
N PRO A 118 33.60 -4.02 -0.42
CA PRO A 118 34.04 -2.81 0.28
C PRO A 118 32.92 -1.78 0.49
N ARG A 119 31.86 -1.83 -0.33
CA ARG A 119 30.68 -0.96 -0.20
C ARG A 119 30.04 -1.01 1.17
N ARG A 120 30.06 -2.18 1.79
CA ARG A 120 29.51 -2.39 3.14
C ARG A 120 30.27 -1.55 4.18
N LEU A 121 31.60 -1.55 4.12
CA LEU A 121 32.43 -0.80 5.06
C LEU A 121 32.23 0.70 4.87
N LEU A 122 32.20 1.17 3.62
CA LEU A 122 31.96 2.58 3.31
C LEU A 122 30.57 3.05 3.76
N THR A 123 29.54 2.23 3.58
CA THR A 123 28.18 2.53 4.05
C THR A 123 28.11 2.57 5.58
N LEU A 124 28.79 1.64 6.27
CA LEU A 124 28.88 1.65 7.73
C LEU A 124 29.68 2.86 8.24
N ALA A 125 30.77 3.22 7.57
CA ALA A 125 31.56 4.41 7.88
C ALA A 125 30.70 5.69 7.74
N ALA A 126 29.87 5.78 6.69
CA ALA A 126 28.91 6.87 6.54
C ALA A 126 27.91 6.94 7.70
N MET A 127 27.39 5.80 8.17
CA MET A 127 26.49 5.77 9.34
C MET A 127 27.20 6.15 10.65
N TRP A 128 28.48 5.81 10.77
CA TRP A 128 29.30 6.28 11.89
C TRP A 128 29.52 7.79 11.81
N ALA A 129 29.75 8.35 10.63
CA ALA A 129 29.87 9.79 10.41
C ALA A 129 28.56 10.55 10.67
N GLU A 130 27.39 9.92 10.47
CA GLU A 130 26.08 10.48 10.82
C GLU A 130 25.93 10.75 12.33
N LEU A 131 26.59 9.97 13.20
CA LEU A 131 26.49 10.11 14.66
C LEU A 131 26.98 11.50 15.14
N PRO A 132 28.23 11.92 14.88
CA PRO A 132 28.65 13.29 15.14
C PRO A 132 28.02 14.27 14.14
N GLY A 133 27.78 13.87 12.88
CA GLY A 133 27.28 14.76 11.83
C GLY A 133 25.92 15.40 12.13
N PHE A 134 24.94 14.60 12.60
CA PHE A 134 23.63 15.15 12.99
C PHE A 134 23.66 15.91 14.31
N SER A 135 24.65 15.65 15.15
CA SER A 135 24.81 16.36 16.44
C SER A 135 25.71 17.58 16.31
N TYR A 136 26.31 17.80 15.13
CA TYR A 136 27.37 18.79 14.93
C TYR A 136 26.88 20.21 15.21
N LEU A 137 25.76 20.62 14.61
CA LEU A 137 25.20 21.95 14.83
C LEU A 137 24.90 22.24 16.31
N PRO A 138 24.07 21.45 17.02
CA PRO A 138 23.76 21.79 18.41
C PRO A 138 24.99 21.71 19.33
N LEU A 139 25.99 20.85 19.04
CA LEU A 139 27.27 20.87 19.76
C LEU A 139 28.07 22.15 19.50
N GLN A 140 28.10 22.63 18.25
CA GLN A 140 28.79 23.86 17.87
C GLN A 140 28.14 25.09 18.51
N LEU A 141 26.81 25.16 18.53
CA LEU A 141 26.07 26.24 19.19
C LEU A 141 26.28 26.23 20.70
N LEU A 142 26.30 25.05 21.32
CA LEU A 142 26.61 24.91 22.73
C LEU A 142 28.04 25.36 23.04
N HIS A 143 29.02 24.98 22.20
CA HIS A 143 30.41 25.41 22.38
C HIS A 143 30.58 26.92 22.19
N TYR A 144 30.00 27.48 21.11
CA TYR A 144 29.96 28.92 20.85
C TYR A 144 29.29 29.67 22.01
N ASP A 145 28.33 29.04 22.69
CA ASP A 145 27.73 29.64 23.86
C ASP A 145 28.72 29.91 25.00
N PHE A 146 29.62 28.94 25.24
CA PHE A 146 30.65 29.03 26.29
C PHE A 146 31.88 29.86 25.90
N THR A 147 32.38 29.71 24.67
CA THR A 147 33.69 30.26 24.27
C THR A 147 33.59 31.50 23.40
N GLY A 148 32.42 31.80 22.85
CA GLY A 148 32.24 32.87 21.86
C GLY A 148 32.88 32.56 20.50
N THR A 149 33.41 31.35 20.31
CA THR A 149 34.09 30.90 19.08
C THR A 149 33.56 29.55 18.65
N LEU A 150 33.57 29.25 17.35
CA LEU A 150 33.19 27.93 16.84
C LEU A 150 34.27 26.90 17.18
N ALA A 151 33.87 25.67 17.51
CA ALA A 151 34.81 24.59 17.78
C ALA A 151 35.46 24.14 16.47
N PHE A 152 36.78 23.87 16.50
CA PHE A 152 37.57 23.42 15.35
C PHE A 152 37.55 24.39 14.16
N PRO A 153 38.00 25.65 14.33
CA PRO A 153 38.15 26.55 13.21
C PRO A 153 39.10 25.95 12.18
N THR A 154 38.67 25.93 10.92
CA THR A 154 39.47 25.40 9.82
C THR A 154 40.24 26.53 9.16
N SER A 155 41.50 26.28 8.80
CA SER A 155 42.27 27.28 8.07
C SER A 155 41.75 27.43 6.64
N SER A 156 41.93 28.63 6.08
CA SER A 156 41.58 28.98 4.69
C SER A 156 42.12 27.94 3.68
N ALA A 157 43.40 27.60 3.80
CA ALA A 157 44.07 26.61 2.97
C ALA A 157 43.46 25.21 3.09
N THR A 158 43.01 24.81 4.28
CA THR A 158 42.42 23.49 4.51
C THR A 158 41.04 23.37 3.85
N GLU A 159 40.21 24.42 3.95
CA GLU A 159 38.89 24.43 3.29
C GLU A 159 39.01 24.40 1.77
N VAL A 160 39.91 25.22 1.21
CA VAL A 160 40.16 25.23 -0.25
C VAL A 160 40.71 23.88 -0.71
N TYR A 161 41.66 23.29 0.01
CA TYR A 161 42.21 21.98 -0.32
C TYR A 161 41.15 20.88 -0.30
N ARG A 162 40.30 20.84 0.74
CA ARG A 162 39.19 19.88 0.83
C ARG A 162 38.21 20.05 -0.33
N ALA A 163 37.82 21.28 -0.63
CA ALA A 163 36.90 21.57 -1.72
C ALA A 163 37.49 21.18 -3.08
N ALA A 164 38.75 21.55 -3.35
CA ALA A 164 39.44 21.23 -4.60
C ALA A 164 39.61 19.72 -4.79
N LEU A 165 40.06 18.99 -3.76
CA LEU A 165 40.25 17.54 -3.81
C LEU A 165 38.95 16.80 -4.09
N LEU A 166 37.87 17.14 -3.37
CA LEU A 166 36.58 16.46 -3.50
C LEU A 166 35.86 16.84 -4.79
N THR A 167 36.01 18.09 -5.25
CA THR A 167 35.53 18.52 -6.57
C THR A 167 36.28 17.82 -7.69
N GLY A 168 37.61 17.69 -7.57
CA GLY A 168 38.43 16.92 -8.51
C GLY A 168 38.01 15.45 -8.57
N LEU A 169 37.75 14.81 -7.43
CA LEU A 169 37.21 13.45 -7.36
C LEU A 169 35.81 13.34 -8.00
N PHE A 170 34.93 14.33 -7.75
CA PHE A 170 33.61 14.38 -8.36
C PHE A 170 33.68 14.51 -9.89
N LEU A 171 34.50 15.44 -10.40
CA LEU A 171 34.72 15.62 -11.83
C LEU A 171 35.35 14.38 -12.48
N PHE A 172 36.32 13.75 -11.81
CA PHE A 172 36.87 12.47 -12.23
C PHE A 172 35.76 11.41 -12.35
N LEU A 173 34.87 11.31 -11.36
CA LEU A 173 33.74 10.38 -11.42
C LEU A 173 32.77 10.68 -12.56
N MET A 174 32.50 11.95 -12.83
CA MET A 174 31.68 12.35 -13.97
C MET A 174 32.35 11.96 -15.29
N LEU A 175 33.66 12.22 -15.44
CA LEU A 175 34.44 11.85 -16.62
C LEU A 175 34.48 10.32 -16.86
N THR A 176 34.61 9.54 -15.79
CA THR A 176 34.53 8.06 -15.88
C THR A 176 33.15 7.53 -16.28
N THR A 177 32.13 8.39 -16.37
CA THR A 177 30.85 8.04 -17.02
C THR A 177 30.96 8.01 -18.53
N CYS A 178 31.80 8.87 -19.10
CA CYS A 178 32.04 8.94 -20.53
C CYS A 178 33.03 7.86 -20.99
N VAL A 179 33.97 7.46 -20.13
CA VAL A 179 35.03 6.49 -20.45
C VAL A 179 34.67 5.06 -20.01
N ARG A 180 34.43 4.16 -20.97
CA ARG A 180 33.99 2.77 -20.73
C ARG A 180 35.13 1.77 -20.52
N LEU A 181 36.05 2.04 -19.59
CA LEU A 181 37.07 1.06 -19.19
C LEU A 181 36.52 0.11 -18.12
N ARG A 182 36.52 -1.21 -18.37
CA ARG A 182 35.92 -2.22 -17.47
C ARG A 182 36.45 -2.16 -16.03
N CYS A 183 37.76 -2.04 -15.82
CA CYS A 183 38.33 -1.92 -14.46
C CYS A 183 37.87 -0.66 -13.73
N VAL A 184 37.79 0.46 -14.46
CA VAL A 184 37.33 1.75 -13.93
C VAL A 184 35.85 1.67 -13.55
N LEU A 185 35.02 1.01 -14.35
CA LEU A 185 33.60 0.82 -14.04
C LEU A 185 33.39 0.04 -12.74
N VAL A 186 34.16 -1.03 -12.50
CA VAL A 186 34.08 -1.82 -11.25
C VAL A 186 34.57 -1.01 -10.05
N LEU A 187 35.71 -0.33 -10.17
CA LEU A 187 36.27 0.51 -9.12
C LEU A 187 35.31 1.67 -8.77
N ARG A 188 34.74 2.30 -9.80
CA ARG A 188 33.74 3.35 -9.68
C ARG A 188 32.52 2.87 -8.91
N ALA A 189 31.89 1.77 -9.35
CA ALA A 189 30.66 1.25 -8.76
C ALA A 189 30.87 0.73 -7.33
N LYS A 190 32.00 0.05 -7.06
CA LYS A 190 32.23 -0.61 -5.77
C LYS A 190 32.95 0.24 -4.72
N VAL A 191 33.70 1.26 -5.12
CA VAL A 191 34.55 2.03 -4.19
C VAL A 191 34.30 3.52 -4.31
N LEU A 192 34.52 4.12 -5.48
CA LEU A 192 34.56 5.59 -5.59
C LEU A 192 33.19 6.25 -5.37
N LEU A 193 32.12 5.70 -5.94
CA LEU A 193 30.76 6.22 -5.75
C LEU A 193 30.30 6.13 -4.28
N PRO A 194 30.38 4.96 -3.59
CA PRO A 194 30.07 4.90 -2.16
C PRO A 194 31.06 5.70 -1.29
N CYS A 195 32.32 5.88 -1.71
CA CYS A 195 33.23 6.74 -0.97
C CYS A 195 32.75 8.19 -0.98
N LEU A 196 32.43 8.73 -2.16
CA LEU A 196 32.04 10.13 -2.32
C LEU A 196 30.61 10.41 -1.83
N TYR A 197 29.62 9.62 -2.27
CA TYR A 197 28.19 9.89 -1.99
C TYR A 197 27.71 9.32 -0.65
N ASP A 198 28.51 8.49 0.03
CA ASP A 198 28.19 7.98 1.36
C ASP A 198 29.18 8.46 2.42
N ALA A 199 30.43 7.99 2.38
CA ALA A 199 31.38 8.22 3.46
C ALA A 199 31.82 9.70 3.58
N LEU A 200 32.10 10.34 2.45
CA LEU A 200 32.58 11.73 2.37
C LEU A 200 31.49 12.75 2.09
N TYR A 201 30.22 12.32 2.04
CA TYR A 201 29.10 13.18 1.63
C TYR A 201 28.98 14.45 2.48
N LEU A 202 28.94 14.30 3.81
CA LEU A 202 28.81 15.43 4.73
C LEU A 202 29.99 16.40 4.60
N VAL A 203 31.21 15.87 4.50
CA VAL A 203 32.44 16.66 4.37
C VAL A 203 32.41 17.49 3.09
N TYR A 204 32.04 16.87 1.96
CA TYR A 204 31.98 17.57 0.69
C TYR A 204 30.84 18.60 0.66
N MET A 205 29.66 18.26 1.19
CA MET A 205 28.55 19.20 1.29
C MET A 205 28.91 20.45 2.10
N TYR A 206 29.62 20.30 3.22
CA TYR A 206 30.12 21.45 3.99
C TYR A 206 31.09 22.31 3.16
N ALA A 207 32.02 21.69 2.43
CA ALA A 207 32.96 22.43 1.58
C ALA A 207 32.27 23.20 0.44
N ILE A 208 31.30 22.59 -0.25
CA ILE A 208 30.52 23.24 -1.31
C ILE A 208 29.71 24.40 -0.74
N LEU A 209 29.01 24.19 0.38
CA LEU A 209 28.22 25.24 1.03
C LEU A 209 29.10 26.36 1.57
N GLY A 210 30.33 26.05 2.00
CA GLY A 210 31.33 27.03 2.38
C GLY A 210 31.71 27.95 1.22
N ILE A 211 31.92 27.41 0.02
CA ILE A 211 32.16 28.21 -1.19
C ILE A 211 30.93 29.02 -1.57
N LEU A 212 29.74 28.39 -1.59
CA LEU A 212 28.48 29.02 -1.95
C LEU A 212 28.15 30.23 -1.06
N SER A 213 28.47 30.13 0.22
CA SER A 213 28.20 31.18 1.21
C SER A 213 29.37 32.13 1.44
N CYS A 214 30.52 31.90 0.79
CA CYS A 214 31.81 32.50 1.17
C CYS A 214 31.97 32.44 2.70
N ALA A 215 32.27 31.26 3.25
CA ALA A 215 32.42 31.04 4.70
C ALA A 215 33.69 31.67 5.29
N GLU A 216 33.74 31.92 6.60
CA GLU A 216 34.77 32.74 7.29
C GLU A 216 36.21 32.39 6.95
N PRO A 217 36.61 31.10 6.87
CA PRO A 217 37.95 30.75 6.46
C PRO A 217 38.32 31.22 5.05
N LEU A 218 37.36 31.42 4.15
CA LEU A 218 37.62 31.84 2.77
C LEU A 218 37.88 33.34 2.62
N ASP A 219 37.62 34.15 3.67
CA ASP A 219 37.99 35.57 3.67
C ASP A 219 39.51 35.75 3.62
N GLY A 220 40.26 34.80 4.18
CA GLY A 220 41.72 34.82 4.16
C GLY A 220 42.35 34.22 2.90
N PHE A 221 41.55 33.84 1.89
CA PHE A 221 42.05 33.23 0.66
C PHE A 221 41.86 34.18 -0.53
N VAL A 222 42.98 34.68 -1.06
CA VAL A 222 43.02 35.60 -2.19
C VAL A 222 43.20 34.81 -3.49
N VAL A 223 42.25 34.94 -4.43
CA VAL A 223 42.30 34.35 -5.77
C VAL A 223 42.32 35.48 -6.80
N ALA A 224 43.33 35.49 -7.66
CA ALA A 224 43.50 36.52 -8.69
C ALA A 224 43.47 37.96 -8.10
N GLY A 225 44.04 38.14 -6.91
CA GLY A 225 44.15 39.44 -6.25
C GLY A 225 42.91 39.89 -5.46
N ALA A 226 41.84 39.09 -5.37
CA ALA A 226 40.64 39.40 -4.59
C ALA A 226 40.17 38.22 -3.72
N THR A 227 39.41 38.50 -2.66
CA THR A 227 38.77 37.46 -1.82
C THR A 227 37.35 37.17 -2.33
N CYS A 228 36.75 36.04 -1.90
CA CYS A 228 35.34 35.76 -2.26
C CYS A 228 34.35 36.75 -1.65
N ALA A 229 34.78 37.55 -0.66
CA ALA A 229 33.94 38.50 0.05
C ALA A 229 33.80 39.86 -0.67
N CYS A 230 34.60 40.11 -1.72
CA CYS A 230 34.50 41.34 -2.52
C CYS A 230 33.18 41.39 -3.29
N GLY A 231 32.57 42.57 -3.40
CA GLY A 231 31.21 42.74 -3.95
C GLY A 231 31.07 42.23 -5.39
N ASP A 232 32.11 42.39 -6.20
CA ASP A 232 32.20 41.92 -7.59
C ASP A 232 32.43 40.40 -7.72
N ARG A 233 32.91 39.73 -6.65
CA ARG A 233 33.28 38.30 -6.64
C ARG A 233 32.33 37.39 -5.89
N VAL A 234 31.53 37.92 -4.95
CA VAL A 234 30.56 37.13 -4.17
C VAL A 234 29.61 36.36 -5.07
N TRP A 235 28.92 37.03 -6.00
CA TRP A 235 27.88 36.40 -6.82
C TRP A 235 28.42 35.38 -7.82
N PRO A 236 29.53 35.62 -8.55
CA PRO A 236 30.16 34.59 -9.37
C PRO A 236 30.59 33.37 -8.56
N THR A 237 31.17 33.58 -7.38
CA THR A 237 31.60 32.48 -6.49
C THR A 237 30.41 31.68 -5.97
N ALA A 238 29.36 32.38 -5.52
CA ALA A 238 28.11 31.77 -5.10
C ALA A 238 27.44 31.01 -6.26
N GLY A 239 27.42 31.56 -7.47
CA GLY A 239 26.91 30.89 -8.67
C GLY A 239 27.65 29.60 -9.01
N ALA A 240 28.98 29.60 -8.92
CA ALA A 240 29.79 28.40 -9.10
C ALA A 240 29.51 27.35 -8.01
N GLY A 241 29.46 27.77 -6.74
CA GLY A 241 29.09 26.91 -5.62
C GLY A 241 27.67 26.31 -5.77
N ALA A 242 26.71 27.11 -6.25
CA ALA A 242 25.32 26.71 -6.46
C ALA A 242 25.19 25.66 -7.57
N LEU A 243 25.97 25.81 -8.64
CA LEU A 243 26.02 24.82 -9.73
C LEU A 243 26.57 23.49 -9.22
N VAL A 244 27.72 23.51 -8.54
CA VAL A 244 28.34 22.29 -7.98
C VAL A 244 27.42 21.65 -6.93
N PHE A 245 26.80 22.43 -6.05
CA PHE A 245 25.81 21.97 -5.08
C PHE A 245 24.66 21.24 -5.76
N SER A 246 24.05 21.86 -6.77
CA SER A 246 22.88 21.32 -7.47
C SER A 246 23.22 20.02 -8.17
N LEU A 247 24.34 19.99 -8.91
CA LEU A 247 24.81 18.79 -9.60
C LEU A 247 25.16 17.67 -8.62
N PHE A 248 25.93 17.97 -7.57
CA PHE A 248 26.34 16.97 -6.59
C PHE A 248 25.15 16.41 -5.78
N TYR A 249 24.22 17.27 -5.36
CA TYR A 249 23.04 16.85 -4.62
C TYR A 249 22.11 15.97 -5.47
N LEU A 250 21.82 16.36 -6.72
CA LEU A 250 20.99 15.56 -7.63
C LEU A 250 21.65 14.23 -7.98
N THR A 251 22.95 14.24 -8.31
CA THR A 251 23.67 13.01 -8.64
C THR A 251 23.76 12.07 -7.44
N ALA A 252 23.89 12.58 -6.21
CA ALA A 252 23.80 11.78 -5.00
C ALA A 252 22.41 11.15 -4.81
N LEU A 253 21.33 11.89 -5.06
CA LEU A 253 19.95 11.37 -5.00
C LEU A 253 19.69 10.30 -6.07
N VAL A 254 20.13 10.54 -7.30
CA VAL A 254 20.07 9.54 -8.40
C VAL A 254 20.87 8.29 -8.05
N TYR A 255 22.07 8.46 -7.48
CA TYR A 255 22.88 7.36 -6.98
C TYR A 255 22.13 6.53 -5.92
N LYS A 256 21.37 7.16 -5.00
CA LYS A 256 20.57 6.43 -4.00
C LYS A 256 19.46 5.59 -4.61
N VAL A 257 18.84 6.07 -5.68
CA VAL A 257 17.83 5.30 -6.40
C VAL A 257 18.49 4.12 -7.11
N GLN A 258 19.57 4.35 -7.85
CA GLN A 258 20.30 3.30 -8.58
C GLN A 258 20.92 2.24 -7.67
N LEU A 259 21.39 2.64 -6.48
CA LEU A 259 21.94 1.69 -5.50
C LEU A 259 20.91 0.64 -5.08
N THR A 260 19.61 0.95 -5.22
CA THR A 260 18.55 -0.02 -4.91
C THR A 260 18.37 -1.09 -5.97
N ASP A 261 18.90 -0.88 -7.18
CA ASP A 261 18.92 -1.86 -8.28
C ASP A 261 20.09 -2.85 -8.13
N GLU A 262 21.16 -2.48 -7.42
CA GLU A 262 22.29 -3.36 -7.11
C GLU A 262 22.06 -4.18 -5.82
N VAL A 263 20.87 -4.80 -5.76
CA VAL A 263 20.15 -5.42 -4.62
C VAL A 263 20.97 -6.37 -3.72
N PHE A 264 22.11 -6.88 -4.17
CA PHE A 264 22.75 -8.07 -3.60
C PHE A 264 24.16 -7.86 -3.03
N ALA A 265 24.64 -6.63 -2.99
CA ALA A 265 26.01 -6.31 -2.59
C ALA A 265 26.21 -6.13 -1.07
N THR A 266 25.22 -5.60 -0.34
CA THR A 266 25.46 -5.02 1.00
C THR A 266 24.99 -5.85 2.20
N GLN A 267 24.41 -7.05 2.02
CA GLN A 267 23.86 -7.94 3.07
C GLN A 267 22.74 -7.36 3.97
N PHE A 268 22.59 -6.04 4.00
CA PHE A 268 21.48 -5.30 4.56
C PHE A 268 21.03 -4.24 3.54
N ARG A 269 19.73 -3.99 3.48
CA ARG A 269 19.11 -3.03 2.55
C ARG A 269 18.29 -2.02 3.33
N TYR A 270 18.34 -0.75 2.93
CA TYR A 270 17.34 0.22 3.37
C TYR A 270 16.32 0.44 2.27
N GLN A 271 15.11 0.84 2.65
CA GLN A 271 14.12 1.35 1.71
C GLN A 271 14.70 2.52 0.89
N THR A 272 14.39 2.60 -0.41
CA THR A 272 14.92 3.62 -1.33
C THR A 272 14.57 5.02 -0.84
N SER A 273 13.28 5.27 -0.61
CA SER A 273 12.77 6.50 0.00
C SER A 273 13.46 6.86 1.31
N PHE A 274 13.72 5.89 2.19
CA PHE A 274 14.47 6.15 3.43
C PHE A 274 15.93 6.56 3.15
N SER A 275 16.60 5.92 2.19
CA SER A 275 17.98 6.27 1.82
C SER A 275 18.08 7.66 1.22
N SER A 276 17.12 8.06 0.38
CA SER A 276 17.01 9.42 -0.15
C SER A 276 16.69 10.44 0.94
N LEU A 277 15.79 10.10 1.88
CA LEU A 277 15.48 10.95 3.04
C LEU A 277 16.69 11.19 3.92
N MET A 278 17.58 10.20 4.07
CA MET A 278 18.84 10.39 4.78
C MET A 278 19.74 11.41 4.08
N THR A 279 19.87 11.34 2.76
CA THR A 279 20.62 12.34 1.98
C THR A 279 20.01 13.74 2.14
N MET A 280 18.69 13.87 2.04
CA MET A 280 17.97 15.13 2.27
C MET A 280 18.22 15.69 3.66
N THR A 281 18.20 14.83 4.68
CA THR A 281 18.44 15.22 6.08
C THR A 281 19.88 15.67 6.29
N ARG A 282 20.86 14.94 5.73
CA ARG A 282 22.28 15.32 5.78
C ARG A 282 22.48 16.72 5.18
N THR A 283 21.90 17.00 4.01
CA THR A 283 21.93 18.33 3.39
C THR A 283 21.28 19.40 4.26
N ALA A 284 20.08 19.12 4.79
CA ALA A 284 19.37 20.06 5.65
C ALA A 284 20.18 20.41 6.92
N CYS A 285 20.89 19.44 7.52
CA CYS A 285 21.77 19.70 8.66
C CYS A 285 22.95 20.61 8.28
N CYS A 286 23.58 20.39 7.12
CA CYS A 286 24.65 21.25 6.62
C CYS A 286 24.16 22.68 6.32
N LEU A 287 22.97 22.82 5.73
CA LEU A 287 22.33 24.11 5.47
C LEU A 287 21.99 24.85 6.77
N GLN A 288 21.44 24.14 7.77
CA GLN A 288 21.17 24.73 9.08
C GLN A 288 22.45 25.25 9.74
N TYR A 289 23.54 24.49 9.68
CA TYR A 289 24.83 24.92 10.22
C TYR A 289 25.34 26.19 9.53
N MET A 290 25.38 26.20 8.20
CA MET A 290 25.81 27.38 7.42
C MET A 290 24.94 28.61 7.70
N THR A 291 23.62 28.43 7.83
CA THR A 291 22.70 29.52 8.17
C THR A 291 22.97 30.04 9.59
N ALA A 292 23.14 29.15 10.56
CA ALA A 292 23.40 29.52 11.95
C ALA A 292 24.74 30.26 12.11
N THR A 293 25.81 29.81 11.45
CA THR A 293 27.13 30.48 11.53
C THR A 293 27.09 31.88 10.90
N LEU A 294 26.40 32.06 9.78
CA LEU A 294 26.26 33.39 9.15
C LEU A 294 25.44 34.36 10.00
N LEU A 295 24.39 33.88 10.67
CA LEU A 295 23.59 34.71 11.57
C LEU A 295 24.36 35.09 12.84
N LEU A 296 25.12 34.15 13.41
CA LEU A 296 25.98 34.43 14.56
C LEU A 296 27.13 35.40 14.24
N SER A 297 27.67 35.38 13.01
CA SER A 297 28.71 36.33 12.59
C SER A 297 28.20 37.77 12.44
N ARG A 298 26.88 37.96 12.25
CA ARG A 298 26.27 39.27 12.05
C ARG A 298 25.97 40.00 13.37
N ASP A 299 25.40 39.30 14.34
CA ASP A 299 24.99 39.87 15.63
C ASP A 299 25.50 39.01 16.81
N SER A 300 26.66 39.37 17.36
CA SER A 300 27.33 38.63 18.44
C SER A 300 26.65 38.74 19.82
N GLY A 301 25.73 39.69 20.02
CA GLY A 301 25.19 40.03 21.34
C GLY A 301 23.70 39.72 21.59
N VAL A 302 22.79 40.19 20.73
CA VAL A 302 21.36 40.31 21.09
C VAL A 302 20.50 39.11 20.64
N HIS A 303 20.89 38.41 19.57
CA HIS A 303 20.06 37.35 18.96
C HIS A 303 20.57 35.91 19.21
N LYS A 304 21.68 35.74 19.92
CA LYS A 304 22.34 34.44 20.17
C LYS A 304 21.40 33.39 20.78
N THR A 305 20.69 33.72 21.85
CA THR A 305 19.73 32.82 22.51
C THR A 305 18.59 32.44 21.57
N SER A 306 18.09 33.38 20.77
CA SER A 306 17.02 33.10 19.80
C SER A 306 17.49 32.13 18.71
N ILE A 307 18.70 32.32 18.19
CA ILE A 307 19.33 31.43 17.21
C ILE A 307 19.48 30.02 17.81
N ASN A 308 20.05 29.91 19.01
CA ASN A 308 20.26 28.63 19.69
C ASN A 308 18.95 27.88 19.93
N LEU A 309 17.91 28.58 20.39
CA LEU A 309 16.58 27.99 20.60
C LEU A 309 15.95 27.52 19.28
N ILE A 310 15.93 28.36 18.24
CA ILE A 310 15.30 28.03 16.96
C ILE A 310 15.99 26.83 16.31
N PHE A 311 17.31 26.88 16.12
CA PHE A 311 18.04 25.79 15.48
C PHE A 311 18.07 24.52 16.35
N GLY A 312 18.16 24.67 17.68
CA GLY A 312 18.04 23.57 18.63
C GLY A 312 16.71 22.84 18.51
N CYS A 313 15.59 23.58 18.51
CA CYS A 313 14.24 23.03 18.38
C CYS A 313 13.99 22.41 17.00
N VAL A 314 14.38 23.09 15.92
CA VAL A 314 14.17 22.59 14.55
C VAL A 314 14.95 21.29 14.32
N ASN A 315 16.23 21.24 14.70
CA ASN A 315 17.03 20.01 14.59
C ASN A 315 16.46 18.89 15.47
N GLY A 316 16.10 19.20 16.73
CA GLY A 316 15.47 18.25 17.64
C GLY A 316 14.17 17.66 17.09
N PHE A 317 13.32 18.49 16.46
CA PHE A 317 12.08 18.05 15.85
C PHE A 317 12.31 17.12 14.65
N ILE A 318 13.22 17.48 13.73
CA ILE A 318 13.56 16.66 12.55
C ILE A 318 14.08 15.29 13.01
N MET A 319 15.01 15.28 13.96
CA MET A 319 15.62 14.04 14.45
C MET A 319 14.65 13.19 15.26
N ALA A 320 13.72 13.80 16.00
CA ALA A 320 12.66 13.08 16.69
C ALA A 320 11.69 12.41 15.71
N CYS A 321 11.36 13.07 14.60
CA CYS A 321 10.56 12.48 13.52
C CYS A 321 11.26 11.28 12.89
N LEU A 322 12.56 11.39 12.61
CA LEU A 322 13.37 10.30 12.06
C LEU A 322 13.54 9.15 13.04
N LEU A 323 13.75 9.43 14.33
CA LEU A 323 13.83 8.43 15.39
C LEU A 323 12.51 7.66 15.50
N ARG A 324 11.38 8.37 15.49
CA ARG A 324 10.04 7.76 15.49
C ARG A 324 9.84 6.89 14.26
N TYR A 325 10.21 7.37 13.08
CA TYR A 325 10.11 6.61 11.83
C TYR A 325 10.97 5.34 11.88
N ASN A 326 12.25 5.46 12.25
CA ASN A 326 13.17 4.34 12.38
C ASN A 326 12.66 3.30 13.39
N TYR A 327 12.24 3.73 14.59
CA TYR A 327 11.71 2.82 15.59
C TYR A 327 10.44 2.09 15.13
N ARG A 328 9.53 2.82 14.46
CA ARG A 328 8.24 2.28 14.02
C ARG A 328 8.40 1.29 12.88
N TYR A 329 9.14 1.68 11.83
CA TYR A 329 9.19 0.97 10.56
C TYR A 329 10.42 0.08 10.39
N GLN A 330 11.48 0.28 11.18
CA GLN A 330 12.70 -0.51 11.14
C GLN A 330 13.20 -0.70 9.69
N PRO A 331 13.51 0.37 8.96
CA PRO A 331 13.63 0.38 7.49
C PRO A 331 14.78 -0.48 6.91
N CYS A 332 15.41 -1.31 7.73
CA CYS A 332 16.39 -2.32 7.33
C CYS A 332 15.76 -3.65 6.93
N LEU A 333 16.16 -4.16 5.78
CA LEU A 333 15.90 -5.50 5.28
C LEU A 333 17.17 -6.36 5.44
N GLY A 334 17.02 -7.60 5.89
CA GLY A 334 18.11 -8.56 6.06
C GLY A 334 18.88 -8.42 7.39
N SER A 335 20.21 -8.57 7.33
CA SER A 335 21.13 -8.59 8.49
C SER A 335 21.43 -7.21 9.09
N GLY A 336 20.45 -6.30 9.04
CA GLY A 336 20.61 -4.87 9.31
C GLY A 336 20.46 -4.44 10.77
N ARG A 337 20.48 -5.35 11.76
CA ARG A 337 20.24 -4.98 13.17
C ARG A 337 21.24 -3.95 13.68
N PHE A 338 22.53 -4.16 13.40
CA PHE A 338 23.58 -3.24 13.82
C PHE A 338 23.46 -1.88 13.09
N PRO A 339 23.41 -1.82 11.74
CA PRO A 339 23.13 -0.57 11.01
C PRO A 339 21.90 0.19 11.52
N ASN A 340 20.79 -0.51 11.80
CA ASN A 340 19.57 0.14 12.26
C ASN A 340 19.72 0.75 13.65
N SER A 341 20.41 0.03 14.54
CA SER A 341 20.67 0.49 15.91
C SER A 341 21.65 1.66 15.92
N LEU A 342 22.65 1.65 15.04
CA LEU A 342 23.58 2.76 14.87
C LEU A 342 22.84 4.03 14.41
N ARG A 343 21.95 3.94 13.42
CA ARG A 343 21.13 5.10 13.00
C ARG A 343 20.17 5.59 14.08
N SER A 344 19.52 4.66 14.78
CA SER A 344 18.65 5.03 15.91
C SER A 344 19.44 5.75 17.00
N LEU A 345 20.71 5.35 17.22
CA LEU A 345 21.60 6.05 18.13
C LEU A 345 21.93 7.45 17.59
N SER A 346 22.33 7.61 16.33
CA SER A 346 22.59 8.92 15.70
C SER A 346 21.44 9.91 15.84
N PHE A 347 20.20 9.48 15.55
CA PHE A 347 19.04 10.35 15.72
C PHE A 347 18.80 10.71 17.18
N SER A 348 18.96 9.74 18.09
CA SER A 348 18.70 9.99 19.49
C SER A 348 19.79 10.83 20.15
N THR A 349 21.05 10.69 19.75
CA THR A 349 22.15 11.54 20.18
C THR A 349 21.90 12.98 19.74
N SER A 350 21.51 13.18 18.47
CA SER A 350 21.20 14.52 17.98
C SER A 350 19.98 15.13 18.70
N CYS A 351 18.92 14.34 18.95
CA CYS A 351 17.81 14.77 19.81
C CYS A 351 18.32 15.19 21.20
N TYR A 352 19.11 14.34 21.85
CA TYR A 352 19.62 14.57 23.19
C TYR A 352 20.41 15.88 23.27
N VAL A 353 21.37 16.09 22.36
CA VAL A 353 22.17 17.33 22.34
C VAL A 353 21.30 18.55 22.02
N SER A 354 20.35 18.45 21.08
CA SER A 354 19.40 19.54 20.80
C SER A 354 18.57 19.92 22.03
N TYR A 355 18.09 18.93 22.80
CA TYR A 355 17.36 19.20 24.05
C TYR A 355 18.27 19.81 25.12
N VAL A 356 19.51 19.35 25.24
CA VAL A 356 20.49 19.94 26.17
C VAL A 356 20.77 21.39 25.81
N LEU A 357 20.98 21.72 24.53
CA LEU A 357 21.16 23.09 24.07
C LEU A 357 19.97 23.97 24.48
N VAL A 358 18.74 23.54 24.17
CA VAL A 358 17.53 24.29 24.53
C VAL A 358 17.38 24.44 26.04
N LEU A 359 17.68 23.39 26.81
CA LEU A 359 17.60 23.39 28.27
C LEU A 359 18.58 24.40 28.89
N VAL A 360 19.83 24.41 28.40
CA VAL A 360 20.89 25.32 28.85
C VAL A 360 20.50 26.77 28.58
N GLU A 361 19.94 27.06 27.40
CA GLU A 361 19.47 28.41 27.07
C GLU A 361 18.28 28.89 27.91
N LEU A 362 17.38 27.98 28.33
CA LEU A 362 16.18 28.36 29.08
C LEU A 362 16.39 28.49 30.59
N ILE A 363 17.27 27.68 31.19
CA ILE A 363 17.33 27.48 32.65
C ILE A 363 18.60 28.04 33.29
N ALA A 364 19.68 28.21 32.54
CA ALA A 364 20.98 28.53 33.12
C ALA A 364 21.38 29.99 32.83
N PRO A 365 21.02 30.95 33.71
CA PRO A 365 21.31 32.37 33.51
C PRO A 365 22.80 32.71 33.67
N SER A 366 23.57 31.86 34.35
CA SER A 366 25.01 32.07 34.58
C SER A 366 25.86 30.97 33.96
N ASN A 367 27.06 31.33 33.49
CA ASN A 367 28.01 30.40 32.87
C ASN A 367 28.33 29.21 33.78
N GLY A 368 28.46 29.42 35.10
CA GLY A 368 28.68 28.34 36.06
C GLY A 368 27.54 27.31 36.09
N THR A 369 26.29 27.77 36.03
CA THR A 369 25.12 26.87 35.97
C THR A 369 25.08 26.12 34.65
N LYS A 370 25.41 26.78 33.53
CA LYS A 370 25.50 26.16 32.20
C LYS A 370 26.51 25.01 32.20
N THR A 371 27.70 25.22 32.77
CA THR A 371 28.75 24.20 32.88
C THR A 371 28.31 22.99 33.70
N VAL A 372 27.63 23.21 34.83
CA VAL A 372 27.12 22.10 35.67
C VAL A 372 26.05 21.29 34.93
N VAL A 373 25.09 21.94 34.28
CA VAL A 373 24.03 21.27 33.51
C VAL A 373 24.61 20.44 32.37
N VAL A 374 25.56 21.00 31.60
CA VAL A 374 26.24 20.28 30.53
C VAL A 374 27.09 19.13 31.07
N GLY A 375 27.78 19.32 32.19
CA GLY A 375 28.55 18.26 32.86
C GLY A 375 27.68 17.07 33.27
N ILE A 376 26.53 17.33 33.89
CA ILE A 376 25.54 16.30 34.25
C ILE A 376 25.00 15.62 32.98
N ALA A 377 24.67 16.39 31.94
CA ALA A 377 24.17 15.84 30.68
C ALA A 377 25.21 14.94 29.99
N CYS A 378 26.49 15.33 29.98
CA CYS A 378 27.57 14.50 29.45
C CYS A 378 27.74 13.19 30.26
N ALA A 379 27.66 13.26 31.59
CA ALA A 379 27.74 12.09 32.46
C ALA A 379 26.56 11.11 32.25
N CYS A 380 25.35 11.62 31.97
CA CYS A 380 24.16 10.79 31.75
C CYS A 380 24.09 10.15 30.35
N TYR A 381 24.76 10.73 29.36
CA TYR A 381 24.63 10.32 27.96
C TYR A 381 24.98 8.82 27.70
N PRO A 382 26.08 8.25 28.23
CA PRO A 382 26.41 6.84 28.01
C PRO A 382 25.29 5.87 28.46
N LEU A 383 24.67 6.17 29.61
CA LEU A 383 23.55 5.37 30.13
C LEU A 383 22.35 5.45 29.18
N ILE A 384 21.99 6.65 28.74
CA ILE A 384 20.90 6.89 27.80
C ILE A 384 21.16 6.17 26.46
N ALA A 385 22.36 6.30 25.91
CA ALA A 385 22.78 5.63 24.69
C ALA A 385 22.64 4.10 24.78
N VAL A 386 23.08 3.48 25.88
CA VAL A 386 22.95 2.04 26.11
C VAL A 386 21.48 1.61 26.22
N ILE A 387 20.66 2.37 26.95
CA ILE A 387 19.22 2.08 27.10
C ILE A 387 18.54 2.12 25.73
N LEU A 388 18.76 3.17 24.96
CA LEU A 388 18.17 3.34 23.62
C LEU A 388 18.62 2.24 22.66
N TRP A 389 19.92 1.92 22.66
CA TRP A 389 20.45 0.82 21.86
C TRP A 389 19.75 -0.50 22.18
N ARG A 390 19.53 -0.81 23.46
CA ARG A 390 18.83 -2.02 23.90
C ARG A 390 17.36 -2.00 23.50
N VAL A 391 16.66 -0.88 23.66
CA VAL A 391 15.25 -0.72 23.27
C VAL A 391 15.07 -0.90 21.77
N ASN A 392 15.87 -0.23 20.94
CA ASN A 392 15.80 -0.38 19.50
C ASN A 392 16.26 -1.76 19.04
N SER A 393 17.33 -2.33 19.63
CA SER A 393 17.77 -3.70 19.34
C SER A 393 16.67 -4.74 19.60
N LYS A 394 15.94 -4.60 20.71
CA LYS A 394 14.81 -5.48 21.03
C LYS A 394 13.72 -5.37 19.97
N ARG A 395 13.45 -4.18 19.45
CA ARG A 395 12.50 -3.94 18.37
C ARG A 395 12.99 -4.50 17.02
N ALA A 396 14.25 -4.28 16.68
CA ALA A 396 14.87 -4.74 15.45
C ALA A 396 14.88 -6.27 15.35
N ASN A 397 15.00 -6.99 16.47
CA ASN A 397 14.99 -8.46 16.50
C ASN A 397 13.71 -9.10 15.93
N TYR A 398 12.59 -8.38 15.89
CA TYR A 398 11.35 -8.89 15.29
C TYR A 398 11.42 -8.98 13.75
N PHE A 399 12.27 -8.18 13.10
CA PHE A 399 12.38 -8.09 11.64
C PHE A 399 13.75 -8.52 11.11
N HIS A 400 14.74 -8.64 11.99
CA HIS A 400 16.08 -9.07 11.66
C HIS A 400 16.12 -10.52 11.18
N ILE A 401 16.80 -10.74 10.05
CA ILE A 401 17.08 -12.08 9.54
C ILE A 401 18.59 -12.29 9.55
N PRO A 402 19.10 -13.24 10.35
CA PRO A 402 20.53 -13.44 10.48
C PRO A 402 21.12 -14.11 9.23
N SER A 403 22.40 -13.85 8.96
CA SER A 403 23.15 -14.44 7.85
C SER A 403 23.64 -15.86 8.20
N LEU A 404 22.71 -16.77 8.45
CA LEU A 404 22.98 -18.19 8.76
C LEU A 404 22.75 -19.08 7.53
N PRO A 405 23.34 -20.29 7.48
CA PRO A 405 23.03 -21.29 6.45
C PRO A 405 21.55 -21.71 6.52
N LEU A 406 21.03 -22.24 5.40
CA LEU A 406 19.61 -22.57 5.25
C LEU A 406 19.07 -23.50 6.35
N VAL A 407 19.83 -24.54 6.70
CA VAL A 407 19.49 -25.55 7.72
C VAL A 407 19.31 -24.92 9.11
N GLU A 408 20.21 -24.01 9.50
CA GLU A 408 20.12 -23.30 10.78
C GLU A 408 18.94 -22.31 10.81
N LEU A 409 18.58 -21.72 9.65
CA LEU A 409 17.44 -20.81 9.59
C LEU A 409 16.09 -21.54 9.69
N LEU A 410 15.99 -22.74 9.13
CA LEU A 410 14.78 -23.58 9.23
C LEU A 410 14.50 -24.03 10.68
N SER A 411 15.55 -24.17 11.49
CA SER A 411 15.50 -24.52 12.92
C SER A 411 15.53 -23.32 13.87
N HIS A 412 15.53 -22.09 13.35
CA HIS A 412 15.69 -20.88 14.15
C HIS A 412 14.51 -20.61 15.10
N SER A 413 14.77 -20.06 16.29
CA SER A 413 13.73 -19.82 17.31
C SER A 413 12.65 -18.82 16.89
N ASN A 414 13.00 -17.83 16.06
CA ASN A 414 12.06 -16.86 15.49
C ASN A 414 11.31 -17.45 14.28
N TYR A 415 9.98 -17.53 14.38
CA TYR A 415 9.11 -18.06 13.31
C TYR A 415 9.19 -17.29 12.00
N ARG A 416 9.33 -15.95 12.03
CA ARG A 416 9.49 -15.16 10.81
C ARG A 416 10.74 -15.59 10.04
N VAL A 417 11.85 -15.79 10.74
CA VAL A 417 13.12 -16.27 10.16
C VAL A 417 12.93 -17.65 9.53
N ARG A 418 12.22 -18.56 10.21
CA ARG A 418 11.85 -19.86 9.64
C ARG A 418 10.99 -19.71 8.39
N THR A 419 9.99 -18.83 8.40
CA THR A 419 9.13 -18.60 7.22
C THR A 419 9.94 -18.09 6.03
N VAL A 420 10.87 -17.15 6.25
CA VAL A 420 11.77 -16.69 5.18
C VAL A 420 12.63 -17.85 4.66
N ALA A 421 13.18 -18.68 5.56
CA ALA A 421 13.98 -19.84 5.19
C ALA A 421 13.20 -20.87 4.35
N VAL A 422 11.94 -21.14 4.74
CA VAL A 422 11.04 -22.02 4.00
C VAL A 422 10.80 -21.49 2.58
N VAL A 423 10.59 -20.18 2.41
CA VAL A 423 10.45 -19.58 1.07
C VAL A 423 11.77 -19.65 0.29
N SER A 424 12.91 -19.49 0.96
CA SER A 424 14.23 -19.65 0.33
C SER A 424 14.44 -21.05 -0.26
N VAL A 425 13.86 -22.10 0.33
CA VAL A 425 13.92 -23.48 -0.23
C VAL A 425 13.39 -23.52 -1.66
N VAL A 426 12.29 -22.83 -1.95
CA VAL A 426 11.67 -22.80 -3.30
C VAL A 426 12.51 -22.00 -4.30
N LEU A 427 13.29 -21.04 -3.82
CA LEU A 427 14.07 -20.10 -4.64
C LEU A 427 15.50 -20.57 -4.91
N GLU A 428 16.05 -21.46 -4.09
CA GLU A 428 17.41 -21.96 -4.25
C GLU A 428 17.55 -22.91 -5.45
N ASP A 429 18.78 -22.97 -5.99
CA ASP A 429 19.14 -23.89 -7.06
C ASP A 429 19.44 -25.28 -6.45
N HIS A 430 18.59 -26.25 -6.80
CA HIS A 430 18.64 -27.60 -6.24
C HIS A 430 19.65 -28.52 -6.93
N THR A 431 20.27 -28.10 -8.04
CA THR A 431 21.24 -28.93 -8.79
C THR A 431 22.44 -29.38 -7.96
N LYS A 432 22.75 -28.65 -6.88
CA LYS A 432 23.91 -28.89 -6.01
C LYS A 432 23.58 -29.67 -4.75
N TRP A 433 22.32 -30.01 -4.51
CA TRP A 433 21.88 -30.60 -3.25
C TRP A 433 22.06 -32.12 -3.28
N ARG A 434 22.62 -32.70 -2.21
CA ARG A 434 22.70 -34.17 -2.07
C ARG A 434 21.39 -34.72 -1.50
N ALA A 435 21.04 -35.96 -1.83
CA ALA A 435 19.83 -36.62 -1.33
C ALA A 435 19.71 -36.60 0.21
N GLN A 436 20.80 -36.83 0.94
CA GLN A 436 20.83 -36.75 2.41
C GLN A 436 20.52 -35.34 2.95
N GLN A 437 21.03 -34.30 2.30
CA GLN A 437 20.76 -32.91 2.68
C GLN A 437 19.31 -32.54 2.41
N LEU A 438 18.77 -33.02 1.29
CA LEU A 438 17.37 -32.81 0.92
C LEU A 438 16.42 -33.50 1.90
N LEU A 439 16.70 -34.75 2.31
CA LEU A 439 15.93 -35.44 3.34
C LEU A 439 15.98 -34.67 4.68
N HIS A 440 17.15 -34.17 5.07
CA HIS A 440 17.27 -33.35 6.27
C HIS A 440 16.41 -32.07 6.18
N ILE A 441 16.42 -31.37 5.04
CA ILE A 441 15.55 -30.21 4.80
C ILE A 441 14.07 -30.60 4.93
N VAL A 442 13.65 -31.73 4.35
CA VAL A 442 12.27 -32.25 4.48
C VAL A 442 11.90 -32.48 5.93
N THR A 443 12.77 -33.08 6.75
CA THR A 443 12.49 -33.26 8.20
C THR A 443 12.32 -31.93 8.93
N LEU A 444 13.11 -30.91 8.59
CA LEU A 444 12.98 -29.56 9.17
C LEU A 444 11.70 -28.86 8.70
N LEU A 445 11.27 -29.07 7.46
CA LEU A 445 9.98 -28.60 6.95
C LEU A 445 8.82 -29.29 7.68
N GLN A 446 8.91 -30.60 7.94
CA GLN A 446 7.92 -31.31 8.76
C GLN A 446 7.81 -30.71 10.16
N GLN A 447 8.94 -30.36 10.80
CA GLN A 447 8.93 -29.63 12.08
C GLN A 447 8.30 -28.22 11.97
N CYS A 448 8.29 -27.59 10.80
CA CYS A 448 7.57 -26.33 10.56
C CYS A 448 6.05 -26.54 10.46
N LEU A 449 5.59 -27.69 9.95
CA LEU A 449 4.16 -28.04 9.89
C LEU A 449 3.54 -28.34 11.27
N LEU A 450 4.35 -28.81 12.23
CA LEU A 450 3.92 -29.08 13.61
C LEU A 450 3.58 -27.80 14.40
N VAL A 451 3.99 -26.64 13.91
CA VAL A 451 3.70 -25.34 14.53
C VAL A 451 2.20 -25.00 14.36
N PRO A 452 1.55 -24.32 15.33
CA PRO A 452 0.16 -23.91 15.19
C PRO A 452 -0.10 -23.05 13.94
N ALA A 453 -1.23 -23.28 13.27
CA ALA A 453 -1.60 -22.58 12.01
C ALA A 453 -1.81 -21.06 12.16
N GLY A 454 -1.90 -20.54 13.39
CA GLY A 454 -2.00 -19.10 13.65
C GLY A 454 -0.67 -18.33 13.61
N VAL A 455 0.47 -19.03 13.63
CA VAL A 455 1.80 -18.39 13.71
C VAL A 455 2.11 -17.63 12.42
N GLU A 456 2.67 -16.41 12.56
CA GLU A 456 2.94 -15.48 11.45
C GLU A 456 1.73 -15.30 10.50
N GLY A 457 0.51 -15.34 11.05
CA GLY A 457 -0.71 -15.24 10.26
C GLY A 457 -0.88 -16.38 9.26
N GLY A 458 -0.45 -17.60 9.62
CA GLY A 458 -0.56 -18.81 8.79
C GLY A 458 0.43 -18.90 7.65
N LEU A 459 1.29 -17.89 7.45
CA LEU A 459 2.25 -17.86 6.35
C LEU A 459 3.34 -18.94 6.49
N LEU A 460 3.78 -19.24 7.72
CA LEU A 460 4.75 -20.32 7.95
C LEU A 460 4.24 -21.65 7.39
N VAL A 461 3.01 -22.04 7.77
CA VAL A 461 2.41 -23.30 7.33
C VAL A 461 2.13 -23.26 5.82
N ALA A 462 1.53 -22.17 5.32
CA ALA A 462 1.24 -22.02 3.89
C ALA A 462 2.48 -22.18 3.00
N TYR A 463 3.57 -21.48 3.33
CA TYR A 463 4.83 -21.58 2.60
C TYR A 463 5.52 -22.93 2.81
N THR A 464 5.35 -23.57 3.97
CA THR A 464 5.92 -24.91 4.21
C THR A 464 5.25 -25.95 3.33
N CYS A 465 3.91 -25.92 3.22
CA CYS A 465 3.17 -26.76 2.28
C CYS A 465 3.65 -26.50 0.84
N GLN A 466 3.81 -25.23 0.45
CA GLN A 466 4.29 -24.87 -0.89
C GLN A 466 5.71 -25.39 -1.16
N ALA A 467 6.62 -25.28 -0.18
CA ALA A 467 7.98 -25.77 -0.30
C ALA A 467 8.03 -27.29 -0.45
N LEU A 468 7.25 -28.02 0.35
CA LEU A 468 7.15 -29.48 0.26
C LEU A 468 6.60 -29.92 -1.11
N TRP A 469 5.52 -29.29 -1.59
CA TRP A 469 5.00 -29.53 -2.94
C TRP A 469 6.04 -29.26 -4.02
N HIS A 470 6.79 -28.17 -3.90
CA HIS A 470 7.84 -27.86 -4.87
C HIS A 470 8.96 -28.90 -4.88
N LEU A 471 9.40 -29.38 -3.70
CA LEU A 471 10.42 -30.43 -3.61
C LEU A 471 9.92 -31.75 -4.21
N ASP A 472 8.68 -32.14 -3.92
CA ASP A 472 8.02 -33.32 -4.47
C ASP A 472 7.96 -33.25 -6.01
N ASN A 473 7.39 -32.17 -6.55
CA ASN A 473 7.24 -32.00 -8.00
C ASN A 473 8.58 -31.88 -8.77
N VAL A 474 9.71 -31.64 -8.09
CA VAL A 474 11.04 -31.52 -8.73
C VAL A 474 11.88 -32.80 -8.58
N HIS A 475 11.81 -33.48 -7.43
CA HIS A 475 12.73 -34.57 -7.06
C HIS A 475 12.06 -35.95 -6.91
N CYS A 476 10.73 -36.03 -6.98
CA CYS A 476 9.97 -37.27 -6.90
C CYS A 476 9.34 -37.64 -8.24
N LEU A 477 9.05 -38.93 -8.42
CA LEU A 477 8.27 -39.42 -9.56
C LEU A 477 6.77 -39.15 -9.35
N PRO A 478 5.96 -39.20 -10.41
CA PRO A 478 4.51 -39.04 -10.28
C PRO A 478 3.91 -40.15 -9.38
N HIS A 479 3.49 -39.78 -8.17
CA HIS A 479 2.86 -40.70 -7.21
C HIS A 479 1.34 -40.85 -7.42
N GLN A 480 0.74 -41.80 -6.70
CA GLN A 480 -0.70 -41.85 -6.45
C GLN A 480 -1.18 -40.49 -5.88
N SER A 481 -2.30 -39.99 -6.40
CA SER A 481 -2.80 -38.66 -6.03
C SER A 481 -3.14 -38.58 -4.54
N LEU A 482 -2.65 -37.54 -3.86
CA LEU A 482 -3.03 -37.21 -2.49
C LEU A 482 -4.54 -36.95 -2.41
N GLU A 483 -5.16 -37.33 -1.30
CA GLU A 483 -6.61 -37.27 -1.16
C GLU A 483 -7.02 -36.33 -0.02
N ASP A 484 -7.94 -35.40 -0.31
CA ASP A 484 -8.69 -34.66 0.72
C ASP A 484 -9.76 -35.59 1.35
N SER A 485 -10.96 -35.08 1.61
CA SER A 485 -12.11 -35.82 2.12
C SER A 485 -13.10 -36.08 0.98
N PRO A 486 -13.58 -37.32 0.75
CA PRO A 486 -14.59 -37.58 -0.27
C PRO A 486 -15.92 -36.87 0.06
N PRO A 487 -16.77 -36.54 -0.94
CA PRO A 487 -16.65 -36.85 -2.37
C PRO A 487 -15.69 -35.90 -3.13
N PHE A 488 -14.92 -36.48 -4.06
CA PHE A 488 -13.91 -35.76 -4.83
C PHE A 488 -14.48 -35.12 -6.09
N VAL A 489 -13.96 -33.94 -6.43
CA VAL A 489 -14.26 -33.26 -7.69
C VAL A 489 -13.58 -34.00 -8.85
N PRO A 490 -14.28 -34.29 -9.97
CA PRO A 490 -13.70 -34.93 -11.15
C PRO A 490 -12.51 -34.15 -11.72
N LYS A 491 -11.45 -34.86 -12.14
CA LYS A 491 -10.28 -34.25 -12.79
C LYS A 491 -10.71 -33.47 -14.06
N GLY A 492 -9.99 -32.38 -14.36
CA GLY A 492 -10.20 -31.61 -15.60
C GLY A 492 -11.25 -30.49 -15.52
N LEU A 493 -11.87 -30.26 -14.35
CA LEU A 493 -12.83 -29.17 -14.16
C LEU A 493 -12.22 -27.75 -14.03
N TRP A 494 -10.90 -27.63 -14.17
CA TRP A 494 -10.20 -26.35 -14.20
C TRP A 494 -10.10 -25.86 -15.65
N LEU A 495 -10.85 -24.81 -16.00
CA LEU A 495 -10.89 -24.18 -17.30
C LEU A 495 -9.86 -23.04 -17.37
N GLY A 496 -8.75 -23.27 -18.07
CA GLY A 496 -7.75 -22.26 -18.39
C GLY A 496 -6.82 -22.74 -19.48
N ARG A 497 -6.43 -21.86 -20.42
CA ARG A 497 -5.36 -22.18 -21.38
C ARG A 497 -4.08 -22.44 -20.58
N ASP A 498 -3.52 -23.63 -20.75
CA ASP A 498 -2.18 -23.94 -20.27
C ASP A 498 -1.19 -22.89 -20.82
N PRO A 499 -0.41 -22.20 -19.97
CA PRO A 499 0.85 -21.61 -20.41
C PRO A 499 1.95 -22.69 -20.43
N VAL A 500 1.60 -23.92 -20.78
CA VAL A 500 2.55 -25.02 -21.04
C VAL A 500 2.98 -25.00 -22.51
N GLU A 501 2.71 -23.91 -23.24
CA GLU A 501 3.61 -23.56 -24.33
C GLU A 501 4.99 -23.25 -23.75
N ARG A 502 5.86 -24.25 -23.90
CA ARG A 502 7.32 -24.21 -23.80
C ARG A 502 7.89 -22.89 -24.34
N ARG A 503 7.89 -21.82 -23.55
CA ARG A 503 8.90 -20.76 -23.72
C ARG A 503 10.23 -21.33 -23.25
N ARG A 504 10.88 -22.06 -24.16
CA ARG A 504 12.35 -22.18 -24.22
C ARG A 504 12.90 -20.76 -24.34
N SER A 505 12.99 -20.08 -23.21
CA SER A 505 13.68 -18.81 -23.08
C SER A 505 14.99 -19.14 -22.37
N SER A 506 16.08 -18.84 -23.08
CA SER A 506 17.48 -19.04 -22.71
C SER A 506 17.73 -19.00 -21.19
N ILE A 507 18.35 -20.06 -20.69
CA ILE A 507 18.63 -20.34 -19.27
C ILE A 507 19.75 -19.46 -18.71
N TYR A 508 20.42 -18.67 -19.55
CA TYR A 508 21.55 -17.83 -19.18
C TYR A 508 21.25 -16.33 -19.30
N ASP A 509 20.12 -15.88 -18.75
CA ASP A 509 19.94 -14.44 -18.50
C ASP A 509 19.92 -14.12 -17.00
N PRO A 510 21.07 -13.77 -16.39
CA PRO A 510 21.14 -13.36 -14.99
C PRO A 510 20.29 -12.11 -14.67
N ASN A 511 19.79 -11.41 -15.69
CA ASN A 511 18.95 -10.23 -15.54
C ASN A 511 17.47 -10.56 -15.26
N ARG A 512 17.01 -11.80 -15.48
CA ARG A 512 15.59 -12.16 -15.27
C ARG A 512 15.14 -12.08 -13.80
N SER A 513 16.04 -12.36 -12.87
CA SER A 513 15.79 -12.19 -11.43
C SER A 513 15.72 -10.71 -11.05
N HIS A 514 16.53 -9.87 -11.69
CA HIS A 514 16.47 -8.41 -11.59
C HIS A 514 15.15 -7.87 -12.18
N ASP A 515 14.73 -8.32 -13.37
CA ASP A 515 13.45 -7.95 -14.01
C ASP A 515 12.21 -8.26 -13.17
N ILE A 516 12.23 -9.37 -12.42
CA ILE A 516 11.12 -9.77 -11.55
C ILE A 516 11.14 -8.96 -10.25
N VAL A 517 12.33 -8.64 -9.72
CA VAL A 517 12.49 -7.72 -8.58
C VAL A 517 12.08 -6.31 -8.96
N GLU A 518 12.44 -5.84 -10.15
CA GLU A 518 12.12 -4.52 -10.69
C GLU A 518 10.62 -4.41 -11.01
N ARG A 519 10.00 -5.44 -11.60
CA ARG A 519 8.54 -5.51 -11.76
C ARG A 519 7.79 -5.56 -10.43
N ASN A 520 8.33 -6.22 -9.39
CA ASN A 520 7.67 -6.28 -8.08
C ASN A 520 7.90 -5.02 -7.24
N ALA A 521 9.06 -4.38 -7.38
CA ALA A 521 9.36 -3.09 -6.76
C ALA A 521 8.51 -1.96 -7.40
N THR A 522 8.39 -1.93 -8.72
CA THR A 522 7.57 -0.93 -9.44
C THR A 522 6.06 -1.19 -9.32
N ARG A 523 5.60 -2.44 -9.17
CA ARG A 523 4.17 -2.77 -8.98
C ARG A 523 3.67 -2.65 -7.54
N SER A 524 4.57 -2.49 -6.56
CA SER A 524 4.17 -2.30 -5.15
C SER A 524 3.31 -1.05 -4.92
N SER A 525 3.26 -0.12 -5.88
CA SER A 525 2.42 1.09 -5.80
C SER A 525 0.97 0.94 -6.29
N ALA A 526 0.59 -0.09 -7.05
CA ALA A 526 -0.68 -0.05 -7.80
C ALA A 526 -1.70 -1.18 -7.52
N THR A 527 -1.36 -2.28 -6.86
CA THR A 527 -2.33 -3.37 -6.57
C THR A 527 -1.91 -4.20 -5.35
N MET A 528 -2.11 -3.63 -4.16
CA MET A 528 -1.54 -4.09 -2.88
C MET A 528 -2.27 -5.24 -2.14
N THR A 529 -3.08 -6.09 -2.80
CA THR A 529 -3.82 -7.13 -2.05
C THR A 529 -3.35 -8.57 -2.22
N THR A 530 -2.51 -8.94 -3.19
CA THR A 530 -2.16 -10.37 -3.43
C THR A 530 -0.75 -10.64 -4.01
N SER A 531 0.28 -9.89 -3.61
CA SER A 531 1.68 -10.20 -3.95
C SER A 531 2.22 -11.39 -3.12
N SER A 532 1.82 -12.62 -3.43
CA SER A 532 2.25 -13.82 -2.68
C SER A 532 2.95 -14.89 -3.52
N VAL A 533 3.30 -14.62 -4.78
CA VAL A 533 3.89 -15.63 -5.66
C VAL A 533 5.41 -15.47 -5.74
N VAL A 534 6.08 -16.51 -5.26
CA VAL A 534 7.49 -16.81 -5.51
C VAL A 534 7.64 -17.21 -6.99
N PRO A 535 8.47 -16.52 -7.79
CA PRO A 535 8.68 -16.87 -9.20
C PRO A 535 9.39 -18.23 -9.33
N ARG A 536 8.86 -19.13 -10.18
CA ARG A 536 9.53 -20.40 -10.53
C ARG A 536 10.73 -20.14 -11.44
N LEU A 537 11.89 -20.70 -11.11
CA LEU A 537 13.04 -20.88 -12.01
C LEU A 537 12.94 -22.21 -12.81
N SER A 538 11.85 -22.96 -12.65
CA SER A 538 11.86 -24.43 -12.78
C SER A 538 11.63 -25.03 -14.18
N SER A 539 11.53 -24.28 -15.27
CA SER A 539 11.17 -24.89 -16.57
C SER A 539 12.33 -25.54 -17.35
N ALA A 540 13.57 -25.44 -16.86
CA ALA A 540 14.76 -26.01 -17.51
C ALA A 540 15.58 -26.98 -16.65
N LEU A 541 15.33 -26.99 -15.33
CA LEU A 541 16.09 -27.76 -14.34
C LEU A 541 15.67 -29.23 -14.26
N THR A 542 14.54 -29.59 -14.88
CA THR A 542 13.93 -30.92 -14.82
C THR A 542 14.80 -32.02 -15.44
N ILE A 543 15.74 -31.69 -16.33
CA ILE A 543 16.58 -32.70 -17.01
C ILE A 543 17.84 -33.04 -16.18
N GLN A 544 18.35 -32.14 -15.33
CA GLN A 544 19.54 -32.38 -14.51
C GLN A 544 19.25 -32.86 -13.08
N CYS A 545 18.08 -32.54 -12.49
CA CYS A 545 17.73 -32.99 -11.12
C CYS A 545 17.33 -34.48 -11.03
N ILE A 546 17.25 -35.19 -12.17
CA ILE A 546 16.88 -36.62 -12.24
C ILE A 546 17.87 -37.51 -11.44
N ALA A 547 19.08 -37.03 -11.16
CA ALA A 547 20.13 -37.76 -10.44
C ALA A 547 19.93 -37.86 -8.91
N THR A 548 19.10 -37.00 -8.30
CA THR A 548 18.89 -36.98 -6.83
C THR A 548 17.43 -37.29 -6.50
N ARG A 549 17.05 -38.56 -6.67
CA ARG A 549 15.70 -39.03 -6.32
C ARG A 549 15.55 -39.18 -4.81
N LEU A 550 14.44 -38.68 -4.27
CA LEU A 550 14.00 -38.97 -2.90
C LEU A 550 13.21 -40.27 -2.85
N ASP A 551 13.30 -40.99 -1.73
CA ASP A 551 12.41 -42.11 -1.43
C ASP A 551 10.99 -41.59 -1.18
N GLU A 552 10.10 -42.00 -2.07
CA GLU A 552 8.70 -41.58 -2.16
C GLU A 552 7.88 -42.05 -0.95
N THR A 553 8.19 -43.24 -0.43
CA THR A 553 7.45 -43.86 0.68
C THR A 553 7.54 -43.05 1.97
N ALA A 554 8.65 -42.33 2.18
CA ALA A 554 8.88 -41.49 3.34
C ALA A 554 8.20 -40.11 3.24
N LEU A 555 7.98 -39.59 2.02
CA LEU A 555 7.48 -38.23 1.80
C LEU A 555 5.95 -38.14 1.77
N VAL A 556 5.27 -39.17 1.24
CA VAL A 556 3.80 -39.26 1.15
C VAL A 556 3.08 -38.94 2.47
N PRO A 557 3.42 -39.52 3.64
CA PRO A 557 2.73 -39.19 4.89
C PRO A 557 2.93 -37.73 5.32
N ILE A 558 4.08 -37.14 4.99
CA ILE A 558 4.37 -35.73 5.28
C ILE A 558 3.53 -34.82 4.37
N LEU A 559 3.43 -35.15 3.08
CA LEU A 559 2.60 -34.42 2.12
C LEU A 559 1.11 -34.53 2.46
N GLN A 560 0.63 -35.69 2.90
CA GLN A 560 -0.75 -35.86 3.35
C GLN A 560 -1.06 -35.01 4.59
N HIS A 561 -0.13 -34.95 5.55
CA HIS A 561 -0.26 -34.02 6.69
C HIS A 561 -0.21 -32.55 6.22
N ALA A 562 0.66 -32.21 5.27
CA ALA A 562 0.74 -30.87 4.70
C ALA A 562 -0.57 -30.47 4.01
N LEU A 563 -1.24 -31.39 3.30
CA LEU A 563 -2.54 -31.18 2.69
C LEU A 563 -3.61 -30.89 3.74
N GLY A 564 -3.70 -31.69 4.81
CA GLY A 564 -4.63 -31.45 5.91
C GLY A 564 -4.42 -30.08 6.58
N LYS A 565 -3.16 -29.68 6.78
CA LYS A 565 -2.81 -28.35 7.31
C LYS A 565 -3.17 -27.24 6.34
N ALA A 566 -2.92 -27.41 5.05
CA ALA A 566 -3.28 -26.45 4.01
C ALA A 566 -4.79 -26.20 3.99
N ILE A 567 -5.60 -27.26 4.04
CA ILE A 567 -7.07 -27.16 4.09
C ILE A 567 -7.51 -26.37 5.33
N SER A 568 -6.91 -26.63 6.50
CA SER A 568 -7.25 -25.90 7.74
C SER A 568 -6.96 -24.39 7.69
N ILE A 569 -6.07 -23.92 6.79
CA ILE A 569 -5.81 -22.49 6.60
C ILE A 569 -7.00 -21.77 5.98
N PHE A 570 -7.85 -22.46 5.22
CA PHE A 570 -9.05 -21.86 4.63
C PHE A 570 -10.09 -21.42 5.65
N ASP A 571 -10.14 -22.08 6.80
CA ASP A 571 -11.00 -21.68 7.91
C ASP A 571 -10.39 -20.54 8.76
N ALA A 572 -9.12 -20.22 8.54
CA ALA A 572 -8.41 -19.19 9.26
C ALA A 572 -8.64 -17.79 8.65
N PRO A 573 -8.61 -16.70 9.45
CA PRO A 573 -8.86 -15.34 8.96
C PRO A 573 -7.70 -14.73 8.15
N PHE A 574 -6.75 -15.54 7.67
CA PHE A 574 -5.50 -15.07 7.09
C PHE A 574 -5.55 -15.04 5.55
N VAL A 575 -5.90 -13.88 4.99
CA VAL A 575 -6.07 -13.71 3.53
C VAL A 575 -4.81 -14.06 2.74
N LYS A 576 -3.63 -13.57 3.15
CA LYS A 576 -2.35 -13.81 2.45
C LYS A 576 -2.00 -15.32 2.44
N ALA A 577 -2.16 -16.01 3.56
CA ALA A 577 -1.90 -17.45 3.66
C ALA A 577 -2.88 -18.27 2.81
N ARG A 578 -4.18 -17.91 2.80
CA ARG A 578 -5.19 -18.56 1.95
C ARG A 578 -4.87 -18.41 0.47
N ALA A 579 -4.37 -17.25 0.04
CA ALA A 579 -3.97 -17.05 -1.36
C ALA A 579 -2.80 -17.96 -1.78
N VAL A 580 -1.77 -18.10 -0.93
CA VAL A 580 -0.64 -19.02 -1.16
C VAL A 580 -1.12 -20.46 -1.26
N VAL A 581 -1.93 -20.91 -0.30
CA VAL A 581 -2.48 -22.27 -0.28
C VAL A 581 -3.39 -22.53 -1.48
N ALA A 582 -4.29 -21.61 -1.82
CA ALA A 582 -5.18 -21.76 -2.96
C ALA A 582 -4.39 -21.92 -4.25
N LYS A 583 -3.33 -21.12 -4.45
CA LYS A 583 -2.49 -21.21 -5.62
C LYS A 583 -1.72 -22.53 -5.68
N MET A 584 -1.17 -22.99 -4.55
CA MET A 584 -0.51 -24.28 -4.44
C MET A 584 -1.45 -25.44 -4.77
N LEU A 585 -2.63 -25.50 -4.13
CA LEU A 585 -3.62 -26.58 -4.35
C LEU A 585 -4.16 -26.57 -5.79
N GLN A 586 -4.31 -25.41 -6.40
CA GLN A 586 -4.65 -25.29 -7.82
C GLN A 586 -3.59 -25.94 -8.72
N GLU A 587 -2.30 -25.71 -8.44
CA GLU A 587 -1.21 -26.32 -9.19
C GLU A 587 -1.15 -27.84 -8.98
N MET A 588 -1.32 -28.30 -7.73
CA MET A 588 -1.39 -29.73 -7.41
C MET A 588 -2.55 -30.42 -8.14
N TYR A 589 -3.72 -29.76 -8.19
CA TYR A 589 -4.92 -30.31 -8.82
C TYR A 589 -4.77 -30.41 -10.34
N VAL A 590 -4.24 -29.36 -10.99
CA VAL A 590 -3.99 -29.36 -12.44
C VAL A 590 -2.94 -30.40 -12.82
N ASN A 591 -1.90 -30.59 -11.99
CA ASN A 591 -0.90 -31.63 -12.19
C ASN A 591 -1.42 -33.06 -11.88
N GLY A 592 -2.66 -33.20 -11.41
CA GLY A 592 -3.23 -34.50 -11.03
C GLY A 592 -2.67 -35.09 -9.74
N ALA A 593 -1.88 -34.32 -8.98
CA ALA A 593 -1.22 -34.74 -7.74
C ALA A 593 -2.13 -34.73 -6.51
N VAL A 594 -3.27 -34.03 -6.57
CA VAL A 594 -4.27 -34.02 -5.48
C VAL A 594 -5.70 -34.16 -5.99
N ARG A 595 -6.54 -34.87 -5.23
CA ARG A 595 -7.99 -34.94 -5.40
C ARG A 595 -8.66 -34.10 -4.32
N LEU A 596 -9.28 -33.01 -4.74
CA LEU A 596 -9.92 -32.05 -3.83
C LEU A 596 -11.39 -32.41 -3.59
N SER A 597 -11.84 -32.21 -2.36
CA SER A 597 -13.27 -32.21 -2.04
C SER A 597 -13.97 -31.00 -2.66
N LEU A 598 -15.29 -31.09 -2.88
CA LEU A 598 -16.07 -29.95 -3.39
C LEU A 598 -15.91 -28.69 -2.51
N PRO A 599 -15.95 -28.77 -1.16
CA PRO A 599 -15.69 -27.62 -0.30
C PRO A 599 -14.34 -26.94 -0.53
N THR A 600 -13.26 -27.73 -0.57
CA THR A 600 -11.90 -27.22 -0.75
C THR A 600 -11.72 -26.62 -2.15
N TYR A 601 -12.23 -27.30 -3.20
CA TYR A 601 -12.17 -26.82 -4.57
C TYR A 601 -12.86 -25.47 -4.75
N LEU A 602 -14.07 -25.30 -4.21
CA LEU A 602 -14.79 -24.03 -4.25
C LEU A 602 -14.06 -22.92 -3.47
N HIS A 603 -13.42 -23.25 -2.35
CA HIS A 603 -12.62 -22.27 -1.60
C HIS A 603 -11.41 -21.80 -2.41
N VAL A 604 -10.70 -22.72 -3.07
CA VAL A 604 -9.58 -22.42 -3.98
C VAL A 604 -10.03 -21.47 -5.09
N LEU A 605 -11.12 -21.80 -5.79
CA LEU A 605 -11.66 -21.00 -6.88
C LEU A 605 -12.03 -19.57 -6.43
N CYS A 606 -12.84 -19.46 -5.37
CA CYS A 606 -13.27 -18.15 -4.86
C CYS A 606 -12.07 -17.30 -4.44
N THR A 607 -11.07 -17.89 -3.78
CA THR A 607 -9.88 -17.16 -3.33
C THR A 607 -9.04 -16.65 -4.50
N LEU A 608 -8.91 -17.45 -5.57
CA LEU A 608 -8.13 -17.07 -6.76
C LEU A 608 -8.82 -16.04 -7.67
N CYS A 609 -10.11 -15.76 -7.47
CA CYS A 609 -10.81 -14.67 -8.17
C CYS A 609 -10.27 -13.26 -7.85
N VAL A 610 -9.36 -13.10 -6.87
CA VAL A 610 -8.72 -11.81 -6.51
C VAL A 610 -7.20 -11.89 -6.66
N HIS A 611 -6.72 -12.85 -7.45
CA HIS A 611 -5.30 -13.01 -7.70
C HIS A 611 -4.75 -11.84 -8.55
N HIS A 612 -3.49 -11.45 -8.34
CA HIS A 612 -2.89 -10.32 -9.04
C HIS A 612 -2.69 -10.57 -10.55
N ARG A 613 -2.62 -11.84 -10.96
CA ARG A 613 -2.55 -12.21 -12.38
C ARG A 613 -3.94 -12.43 -12.97
N GLN A 614 -4.25 -11.68 -14.02
CA GLN A 614 -5.56 -11.66 -14.69
C GLN A 614 -5.91 -13.00 -15.35
N ASP A 615 -4.91 -13.74 -15.85
CA ASP A 615 -5.10 -15.08 -16.42
C ASP A 615 -5.58 -16.10 -15.37
N VAL A 616 -5.00 -16.07 -14.17
CA VAL A 616 -5.42 -16.91 -13.05
C VAL A 616 -6.84 -16.55 -12.60
N VAL A 617 -7.16 -15.25 -12.55
CA VAL A 617 -8.50 -14.77 -12.19
C VAL A 617 -9.55 -15.24 -13.19
N ALA A 618 -9.27 -15.08 -14.50
CA ALA A 618 -10.16 -15.50 -15.56
C ALA A 618 -10.39 -17.02 -15.55
N ALA A 619 -9.32 -17.80 -15.38
CA ALA A 619 -9.42 -19.25 -15.28
C ALA A 619 -10.21 -19.69 -14.05
N ALA A 620 -9.98 -19.07 -12.89
CA ALA A 620 -10.73 -19.35 -11.67
C ALA A 620 -12.23 -19.00 -11.83
N ALA A 621 -12.54 -17.85 -12.41
CA ALA A 621 -13.93 -17.44 -12.66
C ALA A 621 -14.65 -18.39 -13.65
N ALA A 622 -13.98 -18.78 -14.75
CA ALA A 622 -14.55 -19.70 -15.73
C ALA A 622 -14.78 -21.09 -15.14
N SER A 623 -13.80 -21.61 -14.39
CA SER A 623 -13.90 -22.88 -13.67
C SER A 623 -15.01 -22.86 -12.63
N LEU A 624 -15.18 -21.73 -11.93
CA LEU A 624 -16.29 -21.53 -10.98
C LEU A 624 -17.64 -21.51 -11.69
N GLY A 625 -17.71 -20.92 -12.89
CA GLY A 625 -18.94 -20.97 -13.67
C GLY A 625 -19.30 -22.37 -14.13
N HIS A 626 -18.29 -23.14 -14.54
CA HIS A 626 -18.47 -24.52 -14.98
C HIS A 626 -18.89 -25.46 -13.85
N ILE A 627 -18.23 -25.40 -12.67
CA ILE A 627 -18.60 -26.28 -11.55
C ILE A 627 -20.04 -26.04 -11.08
N VAL A 628 -20.51 -24.78 -11.12
CA VAL A 628 -21.89 -24.42 -10.75
C VAL A 628 -22.93 -24.92 -11.77
N THR A 629 -22.52 -25.18 -13.02
CA THR A 629 -23.38 -25.85 -14.03
C THR A 629 -23.41 -27.36 -13.89
N VAL A 630 -22.29 -27.96 -13.48
CA VAL A 630 -22.12 -29.43 -13.43
C VAL A 630 -22.64 -30.00 -12.11
N VAL A 631 -22.43 -29.30 -10.99
CA VAL A 631 -22.80 -29.77 -9.65
C VAL A 631 -24.19 -29.24 -9.26
N PRO A 632 -25.08 -30.09 -8.71
CA PRO A 632 -26.40 -29.66 -8.26
C PRO A 632 -26.34 -28.52 -7.25
N ARG A 633 -27.26 -27.55 -7.40
CA ARG A 633 -27.40 -26.36 -6.54
C ARG A 633 -27.46 -26.68 -5.04
N ARG A 634 -28.06 -27.82 -4.68
CA ARG A 634 -28.21 -28.26 -3.28
C ARG A 634 -26.87 -28.54 -2.60
N GLU A 635 -25.85 -28.93 -3.37
CA GLU A 635 -24.54 -29.34 -2.85
C GLU A 635 -23.56 -28.17 -2.72
N TRP A 636 -23.45 -27.30 -3.73
CA TRP A 636 -22.51 -26.17 -3.69
C TRP A 636 -23.06 -24.95 -2.94
N GLY A 637 -24.38 -24.74 -2.92
CA GLY A 637 -25.03 -23.59 -2.29
C GLY A 637 -24.66 -23.34 -0.82
N PRO A 638 -24.69 -24.36 0.08
CA PRO A 638 -24.28 -24.21 1.47
C PRO A 638 -22.81 -23.78 1.62
N ILE A 639 -21.95 -24.30 0.77
CA ILE A 639 -20.49 -24.18 0.87
C ILE A 639 -20.04 -22.75 0.54
N ILE A 640 -20.66 -22.13 -0.47
CA ILE A 640 -20.32 -20.76 -0.93
C ILE A 640 -20.77 -19.70 0.08
N CYS A 641 -21.79 -19.99 0.89
CA CYS A 641 -22.37 -19.06 1.88
C CYS A 641 -21.45 -18.88 3.11
N ASP A 642 -20.28 -18.32 2.88
CA ASP A 642 -19.23 -18.07 3.86
C ASP A 642 -18.57 -16.72 3.56
N ARG A 643 -18.36 -15.92 4.61
CA ARG A 643 -17.71 -14.61 4.55
C ARG A 643 -16.36 -14.63 3.83
N HIS A 644 -15.65 -15.75 3.92
CA HIS A 644 -14.31 -15.94 3.36
C HIS A 644 -14.31 -16.15 1.83
N LYS A 645 -15.45 -16.56 1.26
CA LYS A 645 -15.65 -16.84 -0.17
C LYS A 645 -16.42 -15.71 -0.86
N LEU A 646 -17.44 -15.15 -0.20
CA LEU A 646 -18.24 -14.07 -0.75
C LEU A 646 -17.45 -12.79 -1.00
N ALA A 647 -16.53 -12.42 -0.08
CA ALA A 647 -15.73 -11.20 -0.23
C ALA A 647 -14.83 -11.22 -1.48
N PRO A 648 -14.08 -12.31 -1.77
CA PRO A 648 -13.39 -12.47 -3.04
C PRO A 648 -14.28 -12.39 -4.29
N LEU A 649 -15.47 -13.00 -4.25
CA LEU A 649 -16.41 -12.94 -5.37
C LEU A 649 -16.94 -11.53 -5.63
N ALA A 650 -17.21 -10.74 -4.58
CA ALA A 650 -17.57 -9.34 -4.76
C ALA A 650 -16.39 -8.50 -5.27
N ALA A 651 -15.16 -8.82 -4.89
CA ALA A 651 -13.97 -8.14 -5.40
C ALA A 651 -13.78 -8.34 -6.91
N LEU A 652 -14.10 -9.54 -7.42
CA LEU A 652 -14.07 -9.85 -8.86
C LEU A 652 -14.94 -8.89 -9.67
N LEU A 653 -16.06 -8.44 -9.11
CA LEU A 653 -16.98 -7.51 -9.79
C LEU A 653 -16.39 -6.10 -9.93
N VAL A 654 -15.47 -5.71 -9.05
CA VAL A 654 -14.78 -4.41 -9.11
C VAL A 654 -13.52 -4.53 -9.99
N HIS A 655 -12.78 -5.64 -9.87
CA HIS A 655 -11.50 -5.87 -10.53
C HIS A 655 -11.60 -6.99 -11.58
N HIS A 656 -12.48 -6.81 -12.57
CA HIS A 656 -12.88 -7.84 -13.53
C HIS A 656 -11.93 -8.04 -14.74
N ALA A 657 -10.72 -7.49 -14.69
CA ALA A 657 -9.84 -7.46 -15.85
C ALA A 657 -9.53 -8.88 -16.37
N GLY A 658 -9.90 -9.16 -17.62
CA GLY A 658 -9.72 -10.46 -18.27
C GLY A 658 -10.93 -11.42 -18.15
N VAL A 659 -12.03 -11.01 -17.50
CA VAL A 659 -13.24 -11.83 -17.35
C VAL A 659 -14.37 -11.31 -18.24
N ALA A 660 -15.03 -12.22 -18.97
CA ALA A 660 -16.14 -11.86 -19.85
C ALA A 660 -17.34 -11.31 -19.04
N PRO A 661 -17.94 -10.16 -19.43
CA PRO A 661 -19.09 -9.59 -18.72
C PRO A 661 -20.28 -10.54 -18.60
N ALA A 662 -20.52 -11.39 -19.60
CA ALA A 662 -21.59 -12.40 -19.57
C ALA A 662 -21.40 -13.44 -18.45
N LEU A 663 -20.15 -13.85 -18.19
CA LEU A 663 -19.86 -14.76 -17.07
C LEU A 663 -20.16 -14.10 -15.72
N LEU A 664 -19.87 -12.80 -15.60
CA LEU A 664 -20.16 -12.02 -14.40
C LEU A 664 -21.68 -11.85 -14.18
N SER A 665 -22.43 -11.46 -15.22
CA SER A 665 -23.88 -11.26 -15.11
C SER A 665 -24.61 -12.55 -14.83
N ASP A 666 -24.39 -13.55 -15.66
CA ASP A 666 -25.29 -14.71 -15.72
C ASP A 666 -24.92 -15.73 -14.65
N THR A 667 -23.62 -15.87 -14.39
CA THR A 667 -23.13 -16.93 -13.50
C THR A 667 -22.77 -16.37 -12.13
N ILE A 668 -21.85 -15.40 -12.05
CA ILE A 668 -21.40 -14.91 -10.74
C ILE A 668 -22.53 -14.18 -10.00
N ILE A 669 -23.18 -13.21 -10.64
CA ILE A 669 -24.28 -12.47 -9.99
C ILE A 669 -25.56 -13.29 -10.05
N GLY A 670 -26.00 -13.68 -11.25
CA GLY A 670 -27.31 -14.30 -11.48
C GLY A 670 -27.50 -15.67 -10.81
N ARG A 671 -26.46 -16.51 -10.77
CA ARG A 671 -26.55 -17.84 -10.14
C ARG A 671 -25.95 -17.90 -8.75
N ILE A 672 -24.71 -17.43 -8.59
CA ILE A 672 -23.95 -17.65 -7.35
C ILE A 672 -24.38 -16.67 -6.25
N LEU A 673 -24.21 -15.36 -6.46
CA LEU A 673 -24.51 -14.34 -5.44
C LEU A 673 -26.01 -14.28 -5.13
N THR A 674 -26.85 -14.33 -6.16
CA THR A 674 -28.31 -14.34 -5.98
C THR A 674 -28.75 -15.53 -5.13
N HIS A 675 -28.25 -16.74 -5.42
CA HIS A 675 -28.57 -17.91 -4.60
C HIS A 675 -28.01 -17.81 -3.17
N ALA A 676 -26.78 -17.33 -3.01
CA ALA A 676 -26.22 -17.13 -1.69
C ALA A 676 -27.09 -16.19 -0.85
N MET A 677 -27.61 -15.12 -1.45
CA MET A 677 -28.53 -14.22 -0.77
C MET A 677 -29.89 -14.85 -0.47
N ASP A 678 -30.47 -15.63 -1.39
CA ASP A 678 -31.72 -16.36 -1.14
C ASP A 678 -31.55 -17.31 0.06
N ARG A 679 -30.41 -17.99 0.16
CA ARG A 679 -30.13 -18.90 1.26
C ARG A 679 -29.94 -18.17 2.59
N ILE A 680 -29.22 -17.05 2.58
CA ILE A 680 -29.06 -16.20 3.78
C ILE A 680 -30.42 -15.69 4.24
N LEU A 681 -31.28 -15.26 3.31
CA LEU A 681 -32.65 -14.82 3.60
C LEU A 681 -33.48 -15.94 4.24
N ASN A 682 -33.37 -17.17 3.74
CA ASN A 682 -34.09 -18.33 4.29
C ASN A 682 -33.58 -18.75 5.69
N ASN A 683 -32.33 -18.45 6.02
CA ASN A 683 -31.70 -18.84 7.29
C ASN A 683 -31.69 -17.74 8.37
N ILE A 684 -32.41 -16.64 8.15
CA ILE A 684 -32.41 -15.44 9.02
C ILE A 684 -32.91 -15.70 10.43
N THR A 685 -33.83 -16.64 10.59
CA THR A 685 -34.38 -16.99 11.90
C THR A 685 -33.35 -17.69 12.78
N GLU A 686 -32.33 -18.31 12.18
CA GLU A 686 -31.35 -19.15 12.87
C GLU A 686 -30.01 -18.45 13.12
N ARG A 687 -29.60 -17.54 12.21
CA ARG A 687 -28.30 -16.87 12.29
C ARG A 687 -28.36 -15.41 11.86
N ASP A 688 -27.54 -14.60 12.53
CA ASP A 688 -27.31 -13.20 12.16
C ASP A 688 -26.70 -13.11 10.75
N PRO A 689 -27.34 -12.39 9.79
CA PRO A 689 -26.79 -12.13 8.47
C PRO A 689 -25.37 -11.55 8.48
N ALA A 690 -24.99 -10.81 9.52
CA ALA A 690 -23.65 -10.25 9.69
C ALA A 690 -22.55 -11.33 9.78
N THR A 691 -22.90 -12.58 10.11
CA THR A 691 -21.94 -13.69 10.14
C THR A 691 -21.48 -14.10 8.74
N TYR A 692 -22.28 -13.82 7.71
CA TYR A 692 -22.01 -14.17 6.31
C TYR A 692 -21.28 -13.06 5.56
N TRP A 693 -21.40 -11.81 5.98
CA TRP A 693 -20.86 -10.66 5.25
C TRP A 693 -19.65 -10.06 5.96
N SER A 694 -18.61 -9.75 5.19
CA SER A 694 -17.50 -8.93 5.70
C SER A 694 -17.66 -7.47 5.26
N ASN A 695 -17.01 -6.54 5.96
CA ASN A 695 -16.96 -5.14 5.53
C ASN A 695 -16.43 -5.00 4.09
N GLN A 696 -15.43 -5.80 3.73
CA GLN A 696 -14.88 -5.81 2.37
C GLN A 696 -15.94 -6.24 1.35
N PHE A 697 -16.73 -7.26 1.65
CA PHE A 697 -17.84 -7.69 0.79
C PHE A 697 -18.83 -6.55 0.53
N ILE A 698 -19.29 -5.85 1.59
CA ILE A 698 -20.26 -4.76 1.47
C ILE A 698 -19.68 -3.59 0.66
N THR A 699 -18.44 -3.19 0.95
CA THR A 699 -17.74 -2.13 0.22
C THR A 699 -17.60 -2.52 -1.26
N HIS A 700 -17.20 -3.74 -1.56
CA HIS A 700 -17.00 -4.20 -2.93
C HIS A 700 -18.33 -4.29 -3.69
N MET A 701 -19.41 -4.77 -3.05
CA MET A 701 -20.74 -4.77 -3.66
C MET A 701 -21.24 -3.35 -3.98
N THR A 702 -20.98 -2.40 -3.08
CA THR A 702 -21.31 -0.98 -3.27
C THR A 702 -20.51 -0.36 -4.41
N MET A 703 -19.20 -0.63 -4.46
CA MET A 703 -18.33 -0.15 -5.54
C MET A 703 -18.67 -0.81 -6.87
N ALA A 704 -19.00 -2.10 -6.88
CA ALA A 704 -19.40 -2.84 -8.07
C ALA A 704 -20.69 -2.28 -8.67
N TRP A 705 -21.70 -1.97 -7.85
CA TRP A 705 -22.95 -1.38 -8.34
C TRP A 705 -22.72 -0.01 -8.99
N ARG A 706 -21.87 0.85 -8.40
CA ARG A 706 -21.48 2.13 -9.02
C ARG A 706 -20.65 1.94 -10.29
N HIS A 707 -19.77 0.94 -10.31
CA HIS A 707 -18.93 0.68 -11.46
C HIS A 707 -19.75 0.18 -12.67
N TRP A 708 -20.73 -0.68 -12.42
CA TRP A 708 -21.60 -1.26 -13.44
C TRP A 708 -22.89 -0.48 -13.70
N GLU A 709 -22.97 0.75 -13.21
CA GLU A 709 -24.17 1.58 -13.33
C GLU A 709 -24.57 1.86 -14.79
N HIS A 710 -23.59 1.86 -15.69
CA HIS A 710 -23.80 2.02 -17.13
C HIS A 710 -24.19 0.72 -17.86
N SER A 711 -23.95 -0.44 -17.24
CA SER A 711 -24.32 -1.74 -17.83
C SER A 711 -25.66 -2.18 -17.28
N TYR A 712 -26.69 -2.12 -18.13
CA TYR A 712 -28.06 -2.41 -17.74
C TYR A 712 -28.23 -3.82 -17.13
N THR A 713 -27.70 -4.86 -17.78
CA THR A 713 -27.82 -6.26 -17.32
C THR A 713 -27.14 -6.50 -15.97
N LEU A 714 -25.92 -5.99 -15.79
CA LEU A 714 -25.15 -6.13 -14.56
C LEU A 714 -25.74 -5.29 -13.42
N SER A 715 -26.15 -4.04 -13.71
CA SER A 715 -26.78 -3.16 -12.72
C SER A 715 -28.01 -3.82 -12.11
N ILE A 716 -28.89 -4.42 -12.92
CA ILE A 716 -30.13 -5.03 -12.41
C ILE A 716 -29.88 -6.29 -11.59
N ALA A 717 -28.96 -7.13 -12.06
CA ALA A 717 -28.58 -8.31 -11.31
C ALA A 717 -28.02 -7.92 -9.93
N LEU A 718 -27.22 -6.84 -9.85
CA LEU A 718 -26.70 -6.31 -8.59
C LEU A 718 -27.78 -5.66 -7.72
N GLU A 719 -28.75 -4.97 -8.32
CA GLU A 719 -29.90 -4.40 -7.61
C GLU A 719 -30.69 -5.48 -6.86
N ASP A 720 -30.94 -6.64 -7.47
CA ASP A 720 -31.63 -7.75 -6.81
C ASP A 720 -30.84 -8.30 -5.61
N VAL A 721 -29.53 -8.50 -5.77
CA VAL A 721 -28.64 -8.95 -4.69
C VAL A 721 -28.61 -7.95 -3.54
N LEU A 722 -28.44 -6.66 -3.82
CA LEU A 722 -28.42 -5.60 -2.80
C LEU A 722 -29.75 -5.48 -2.05
N LEU A 723 -30.87 -5.62 -2.75
CA LEU A 723 -32.19 -5.62 -2.12
C LEU A 723 -32.42 -6.85 -1.26
N LYS A 724 -31.96 -8.03 -1.68
CA LYS A 724 -32.00 -9.24 -0.85
C LYS A 724 -31.13 -9.10 0.39
N MET A 725 -29.94 -8.51 0.29
CA MET A 725 -29.11 -8.17 1.45
C MET A 725 -29.82 -7.21 2.41
N HIS A 726 -30.45 -6.16 1.88
CA HIS A 726 -31.20 -5.21 2.70
C HIS A 726 -32.39 -5.86 3.38
N ARG A 727 -33.23 -6.60 2.64
CA ARG A 727 -34.34 -7.38 3.17
C ARG A 727 -33.89 -8.34 4.24
N ALA A 728 -32.74 -8.99 4.04
CA ALA A 728 -32.19 -9.91 5.01
C ALA A 728 -31.85 -9.23 6.34
N SER A 729 -31.18 -8.06 6.28
CA SER A 729 -30.90 -7.26 7.48
C SER A 729 -32.17 -6.76 8.17
N VAL A 730 -33.13 -6.21 7.42
CA VAL A 730 -34.39 -5.69 7.98
C VAL A 730 -35.22 -6.79 8.63
N THR A 731 -35.35 -7.94 7.97
CA THR A 731 -36.13 -9.08 8.48
C THR A 731 -35.52 -9.62 9.78
N TYR A 732 -34.19 -9.74 9.84
CA TYR A 732 -33.50 -10.14 11.06
C TYR A 732 -33.70 -9.15 12.23
N HIS A 733 -33.67 -7.85 11.95
CA HIS A 733 -33.96 -6.85 12.99
C HIS A 733 -35.44 -6.85 13.41
N ALA A 734 -36.35 -7.16 12.51
CA ALA A 734 -37.77 -7.31 12.82
C ALA A 734 -38.03 -8.54 13.71
N THR A 735 -37.33 -9.66 13.48
CA THR A 735 -37.43 -10.85 14.34
C THR A 735 -36.84 -10.62 15.72
N LEU A 736 -35.73 -9.88 15.84
CA LEU A 736 -35.15 -9.48 17.14
C LEU A 736 -36.04 -8.54 17.97
N ARG A 737 -36.89 -7.74 17.31
CA ARG A 737 -37.78 -6.78 17.99
C ARG A 737 -39.12 -7.38 18.42
N ARG A 738 -39.44 -8.63 18.04
CA ARG A 738 -40.65 -9.29 18.53
C ARG A 738 -40.47 -9.58 20.02
N PRO A 739 -41.28 -9.00 20.93
CA PRO A 739 -41.27 -9.39 22.32
C PRO A 739 -41.64 -10.88 22.40
N GLU A 740 -40.88 -11.62 23.19
CA GLU A 740 -41.16 -13.02 23.52
C GLU A 740 -42.63 -13.11 23.96
N PRO A 741 -43.48 -13.98 23.37
CA PRO A 741 -44.87 -14.08 23.78
C PRO A 741 -44.89 -14.47 25.25
N SER A 742 -45.44 -13.58 26.08
CA SER A 742 -45.68 -13.80 27.51
C SER A 742 -46.30 -15.18 27.72
N PRO A 743 -45.78 -16.02 28.64
CA PRO A 743 -46.33 -17.34 28.87
C PRO A 743 -47.79 -17.18 29.32
N LEU A 744 -48.71 -17.76 28.54
CA LEU A 744 -50.14 -17.77 28.85
C LEU A 744 -50.37 -18.28 30.29
N PRO A 745 -51.31 -17.68 31.04
CA PRO A 745 -51.58 -18.10 32.40
C PRO A 745 -52.16 -19.52 32.38
N ARG A 746 -51.50 -20.42 33.10
CA ARG A 746 -51.96 -21.77 33.39
C ARG A 746 -53.37 -21.70 33.99
N VAL A 747 -54.38 -22.14 33.24
CA VAL A 747 -55.70 -22.45 33.79
C VAL A 747 -55.52 -23.64 34.74
N ARG A 748 -55.70 -23.39 36.04
CA ARG A 748 -55.87 -24.42 37.08
C ARG A 748 -57.22 -25.10 36.84
N SER A 749 -57.22 -26.33 36.32
CA SER A 749 -58.39 -27.21 36.48
C SER A 749 -58.37 -27.80 37.89
N VAL A 750 -59.44 -27.51 38.62
CA VAL A 750 -59.80 -28.15 39.89
C VAL A 750 -60.23 -29.58 39.57
N GLY A 751 -59.71 -30.52 40.35
CA GLY A 751 -60.02 -31.93 40.21
C GLY A 751 -61.38 -32.29 40.79
N THR A 752 -62.04 -33.22 40.11
CA THR A 752 -62.99 -34.17 40.71
C THR A 752 -62.77 -35.49 40.01
N GLY A 753 -62.31 -36.49 40.77
CA GLY A 753 -62.19 -37.86 40.28
C GLY A 753 -63.53 -38.57 40.25
N LEU A 754 -63.60 -39.66 39.48
CA LEU A 754 -64.10 -40.98 39.89
C LEU A 754 -64.15 -41.94 38.68
N SER A 755 -63.58 -43.12 38.92
CA SER A 755 -64.08 -44.46 38.55
C SER A 755 -63.96 -45.03 37.12
N ALA A 756 -63.22 -46.15 37.08
CA ALA A 756 -63.53 -47.48 36.52
C ALA A 756 -63.51 -47.79 35.01
N GLY A 757 -62.77 -48.90 34.69
CA GLY A 757 -62.93 -49.84 33.57
C GLY A 757 -62.48 -49.34 32.18
N ASP A 758 -61.97 -50.11 31.24
CA ASP A 758 -61.64 -51.52 31.11
C ASP A 758 -60.75 -51.65 29.85
N ILE A 759 -59.76 -52.54 29.92
CA ILE A 759 -59.26 -53.50 28.91
C ILE A 759 -59.21 -53.14 27.38
N LYS A 760 -58.01 -53.43 26.81
CA LYS A 760 -57.67 -54.02 25.47
C LYS A 760 -56.96 -53.18 24.38
N THR A 761 -55.65 -53.49 24.28
CA THR A 761 -54.89 -53.97 23.10
C THR A 761 -54.52 -53.07 21.91
N VAL A 762 -53.23 -53.21 21.56
CA VAL A 762 -52.58 -53.28 20.23
C VAL A 762 -51.53 -52.18 19.97
N SER A 763 -50.25 -52.58 20.06
CA SER A 763 -49.05 -51.92 19.50
C SER A 763 -49.01 -52.07 17.96
N PRO A 764 -48.04 -51.52 17.17
CA PRO A 764 -46.84 -50.78 17.53
C PRO A 764 -46.52 -49.56 16.61
N SER A 765 -45.57 -48.70 17.02
CA SER A 765 -44.38 -48.31 16.23
C SER A 765 -43.75 -46.98 16.70
N GLN A 766 -42.41 -47.01 16.77
CA GLN A 766 -41.46 -45.93 16.51
C GLN A 766 -41.85 -44.49 16.89
N THR A 767 -41.15 -43.88 17.86
CA THR A 767 -40.12 -42.84 17.60
C THR A 767 -39.49 -42.30 18.88
N ARG A 768 -38.21 -41.94 18.74
CA ARG A 768 -37.40 -40.98 19.51
C ARG A 768 -38.18 -40.02 20.42
N HIS A 769 -37.70 -39.82 21.65
CA HIS A 769 -37.04 -38.56 22.02
C HIS A 769 -36.31 -38.60 23.36
N SER A 770 -35.10 -38.07 23.29
CA SER A 770 -34.32 -37.38 24.32
C SER A 770 -35.14 -36.66 25.41
N THR A 771 -34.83 -36.94 26.67
CA THR A 771 -35.05 -36.01 27.79
C THR A 771 -33.69 -35.55 28.32
N LEU A 772 -33.49 -34.23 28.25
CA LEU A 772 -32.32 -33.52 28.73
C LEU A 772 -32.75 -32.79 30.01
N THR A 773 -32.53 -33.39 31.17
CA THR A 773 -32.70 -32.72 32.46
C THR A 773 -31.44 -31.93 32.80
N LYS A 774 -31.53 -30.60 32.67
CA LYS A 774 -30.57 -29.66 33.25
C LYS A 774 -30.78 -29.61 34.77
N ALA A 775 -29.84 -30.16 35.52
CA ALA A 775 -29.70 -29.89 36.95
C ALA A 775 -28.61 -28.85 37.17
N HIS A 776 -28.99 -27.74 37.80
CA HIS A 776 -28.10 -26.75 38.39
C HIS A 776 -27.36 -27.38 39.57
N GLN A 777 -26.02 -27.41 39.53
CA GLN A 777 -25.24 -27.69 40.72
C GLN A 777 -24.12 -26.66 40.88
N LYS A 778 -24.35 -25.71 41.79
CA LYS A 778 -23.32 -24.90 42.44
C LYS A 778 -22.45 -25.85 43.28
N ARG A 779 -21.15 -25.85 43.05
CA ARG A 779 -20.15 -26.31 44.03
C ARG A 779 -19.04 -25.28 44.13
N SER A 780 -19.01 -24.61 45.29
CA SER A 780 -17.84 -24.00 45.91
C SER A 780 -16.92 -25.09 46.47
N PHE A 781 -15.61 -24.88 46.45
CA PHE A 781 -14.63 -25.29 47.48
C PHE A 781 -13.25 -24.66 47.16
N PRO A 782 -12.29 -24.61 48.10
CA PRO A 782 -11.44 -23.45 48.38
C PRO A 782 -9.99 -23.68 47.93
N GLY A 783 -9.14 -22.68 48.16
CA GLY A 783 -7.74 -22.69 47.76
C GLY A 783 -6.85 -23.66 48.52
N LEU A 784 -5.72 -24.00 47.89
CA LEU A 784 -4.45 -24.22 48.56
C LEU A 784 -3.31 -23.85 47.60
N MET A 785 -2.37 -23.05 48.10
CA MET A 785 -1.15 -22.62 47.42
C MET A 785 -0.18 -23.78 47.18
N VAL A 786 0.48 -23.81 46.02
CA VAL A 786 1.93 -24.06 45.91
C VAL A 786 2.46 -23.28 44.70
N ALA A 787 3.48 -22.44 44.96
CA ALA A 787 4.19 -21.65 43.98
C ALA A 787 5.16 -22.50 43.15
N THR A 788 5.37 -22.16 41.87
CA THR A 788 6.71 -22.00 41.26
C THR A 788 6.63 -21.51 39.80
N ALA A 789 7.46 -20.48 39.53
CA ALA A 789 8.17 -20.19 38.28
C ALA A 789 7.42 -20.15 36.93
N LYS A 790 7.19 -18.91 36.43
CA LYS A 790 7.64 -18.38 35.11
C LYS A 790 6.83 -17.14 34.74
N ARG A 791 7.32 -15.94 35.08
CA ARG A 791 6.84 -14.68 34.48
C ARG A 791 7.64 -14.39 33.21
N SER A 792 7.12 -14.89 32.08
CA SER A 792 7.44 -14.38 30.75
C SER A 792 6.41 -13.28 30.43
N PHE A 793 6.87 -12.03 30.41
CA PHE A 793 6.06 -10.88 30.01
C PHE A 793 6.07 -10.78 28.47
N GLY A 794 5.00 -11.28 27.86
CA GLY A 794 4.71 -11.15 26.43
C GLY A 794 3.21 -10.97 26.19
N SER A 795 2.63 -9.83 26.61
CA SER A 795 1.19 -9.57 26.39
C SER A 795 0.84 -8.15 25.94
N LEU A 796 1.80 -7.29 25.61
CA LEU A 796 1.52 -5.89 25.26
C LEU A 796 1.29 -5.60 23.76
N GLN A 797 1.35 -6.60 22.86
CA GLN A 797 1.04 -6.38 21.43
C GLN A 797 -0.14 -7.18 20.86
N LEU A 798 -0.73 -8.13 21.61
CA LEU A 798 -1.92 -8.86 21.16
C LEU A 798 -3.25 -8.14 21.46
N ARG A 799 -3.26 -7.11 22.33
CA ARG A 799 -4.49 -6.38 22.67
C ARG A 799 -4.94 -5.39 21.57
N HIS A 800 -4.02 -4.89 20.73
CA HIS A 800 -4.37 -3.86 19.74
C HIS A 800 -4.90 -4.40 18.41
N ARG A 801 -4.53 -5.63 17.99
CA ARG A 801 -5.16 -6.28 16.82
C ARG A 801 -6.57 -6.80 17.14
N GLY A 802 -6.78 -7.29 18.38
CA GLY A 802 -8.12 -7.60 18.89
C GLY A 802 -9.02 -6.36 19.01
N ALA A 803 -8.47 -5.20 19.35
CA ALA A 803 -9.23 -3.95 19.45
C ALA A 803 -9.72 -3.42 18.09
N LYS A 804 -8.92 -3.49 17.02
CA LYS A 804 -9.39 -3.09 15.66
C LYS A 804 -10.43 -4.04 15.10
N GLY A 805 -10.30 -5.34 15.34
CA GLY A 805 -11.33 -6.34 15.01
C GLY A 805 -12.61 -6.14 15.83
N LYS A 806 -12.50 -5.85 17.13
CA LYS A 806 -13.64 -5.53 18.00
C LYS A 806 -14.28 -4.18 17.69
N LEU A 807 -13.51 -3.16 17.30
CA LEU A 807 -14.01 -1.86 16.84
C LEU A 807 -14.68 -1.95 15.47
N SER A 808 -14.20 -2.81 14.55
CA SER A 808 -14.89 -3.04 13.28
C SER A 808 -16.16 -3.89 13.47
N LEU A 809 -16.14 -4.86 14.39
CA LEU A 809 -17.35 -5.61 14.79
C LEU A 809 -18.34 -4.75 15.57
N GLN A 810 -17.87 -3.79 16.40
CA GLN A 810 -18.73 -2.82 17.09
C GLN A 810 -19.29 -1.78 16.12
N ARG A 811 -18.50 -1.28 15.16
CA ARG A 811 -19.01 -0.40 14.09
C ARG A 811 -19.97 -1.12 13.17
N MET A 812 -19.72 -2.40 12.87
CA MET A 812 -20.72 -3.25 12.21
C MET A 812 -21.94 -3.37 13.09
N ALA A 813 -21.83 -3.84 14.34
CA ALA A 813 -22.97 -3.95 15.25
C ALA A 813 -23.72 -2.62 15.41
N GLN A 814 -23.05 -1.47 15.35
CA GLN A 814 -23.68 -0.14 15.33
C GLN A 814 -24.35 0.18 13.98
N ALA A 815 -23.70 -0.08 12.84
CA ALA A 815 -24.29 0.09 11.51
C ALA A 815 -25.50 -0.85 11.27
N PHE A 816 -25.42 -2.09 11.78
CA PHE A 816 -26.51 -3.05 11.86
C PHE A 816 -27.59 -2.54 12.83
N ARG A 817 -27.24 -2.00 14.00
CA ARG A 817 -28.21 -1.37 14.93
C ARG A 817 -28.92 -0.14 14.34
N HIS A 818 -28.28 0.58 13.41
CA HIS A 818 -28.85 1.75 12.73
C HIS A 818 -29.54 1.44 11.38
N GLY A 819 -29.71 0.16 11.02
CA GLY A 819 -30.79 -0.28 10.13
C GLY A 819 -30.53 -0.34 8.62
N SER A 820 -29.32 -0.14 8.10
CA SER A 820 -29.05 -0.50 6.69
C SER A 820 -27.59 -0.84 6.38
N VAL A 821 -27.34 -2.11 6.06
CA VAL A 821 -26.07 -2.65 5.54
C VAL A 821 -25.70 -2.03 4.18
N VAL A 822 -26.71 -1.72 3.37
CA VAL A 822 -26.56 -1.02 2.09
C VAL A 822 -26.77 0.48 2.34
N PRO A 823 -25.93 1.38 1.79
CA PRO A 823 -26.12 2.82 1.94
C PRO A 823 -27.53 3.27 1.49
N GLN A 824 -28.20 4.09 2.33
CA GLN A 824 -29.56 4.59 2.05
C GLN A 824 -29.69 5.32 0.70
N ALA A 825 -28.66 6.06 0.29
CA ALA A 825 -28.64 6.73 -1.01
C ALA A 825 -28.80 5.73 -2.17
N ILE A 826 -28.12 4.59 -2.08
CA ILE A 826 -28.20 3.52 -3.10
C ILE A 826 -29.59 2.90 -3.07
N LEU A 827 -30.14 2.60 -1.89
CA LEU A 827 -31.48 2.02 -1.78
C LEU A 827 -32.56 2.93 -2.37
N LYS A 828 -32.49 4.24 -2.11
CA LYS A 828 -33.41 5.23 -2.70
C LYS A 828 -33.31 5.26 -4.22
N GLU A 829 -32.10 5.21 -4.75
CA GLU A 829 -31.89 5.20 -6.19
C GLU A 829 -32.37 3.90 -6.85
N ILE A 830 -32.13 2.75 -6.23
CA ILE A 830 -32.65 1.46 -6.69
C ILE A 830 -34.18 1.46 -6.67
N ALA A 831 -34.81 1.99 -5.61
CA ALA A 831 -36.26 2.11 -5.51
C ALA A 831 -36.82 2.96 -6.66
N LEU A 832 -36.27 4.17 -6.85
CA LEU A 832 -36.64 5.07 -7.95
C LEU A 832 -36.54 4.37 -9.33
N ARG A 833 -35.43 3.68 -9.60
CA ARG A 833 -35.25 2.94 -10.86
C ARG A 833 -36.25 1.79 -11.03
N ARG A 834 -36.70 1.14 -9.95
CA ARG A 834 -37.72 0.07 -10.02
C ARG A 834 -39.10 0.65 -10.27
N ASP A 835 -39.43 1.77 -9.62
CA ASP A 835 -40.71 2.44 -9.76
C ASP A 835 -40.88 2.99 -11.19
N LEU A 836 -39.86 3.69 -11.71
CA LEU A 836 -39.85 4.18 -13.10
C LEU A 836 -40.00 3.06 -14.14
N ARG A 837 -39.36 1.90 -13.92
CA ARG A 837 -39.52 0.73 -14.80
C ARG A 837 -40.92 0.14 -14.74
N LYS A 838 -41.48 0.02 -13.53
CA LYS A 838 -42.83 -0.51 -13.33
C LYS A 838 -43.87 0.42 -13.97
N GLU A 839 -43.72 1.72 -13.79
CA GLU A 839 -44.55 2.75 -14.40
C GLU A 839 -44.48 2.67 -15.94
N LEU A 840 -43.28 2.70 -16.51
CA LEU A 840 -43.07 2.54 -17.95
C LEU A 840 -43.73 1.27 -18.50
N MET A 841 -43.49 0.12 -17.86
CA MET A 841 -44.06 -1.16 -18.32
C MET A 841 -45.59 -1.20 -18.19
N THR A 842 -46.17 -0.45 -17.25
CA THR A 842 -47.63 -0.32 -17.12
C THR A 842 -48.20 0.45 -18.31
N HIS A 843 -47.59 1.57 -18.69
CA HIS A 843 -48.00 2.34 -19.87
C HIS A 843 -47.77 1.56 -21.17
N LEU A 844 -46.60 0.94 -21.32
CA LEU A 844 -46.27 0.15 -22.52
C LEU A 844 -47.20 -1.05 -22.68
N LYS A 845 -47.58 -1.73 -21.58
CA LYS A 845 -48.52 -2.85 -21.68
C LYS A 845 -49.86 -2.43 -22.27
N LEU A 846 -50.41 -1.30 -21.81
CA LEU A 846 -51.67 -0.75 -22.34
C LEU A 846 -51.56 -0.42 -23.83
N VAL A 847 -50.47 0.26 -24.21
CA VAL A 847 -50.20 0.67 -25.59
C VAL A 847 -49.94 -0.52 -26.51
N LEU A 848 -49.24 -1.55 -26.03
CA LEU A 848 -48.99 -2.79 -26.78
C LEU A 848 -50.26 -3.61 -26.95
N THR A 849 -51.14 -3.65 -25.94
CA THR A 849 -52.42 -4.34 -26.06
C THR A 849 -53.32 -3.66 -27.09
N GLU A 850 -53.53 -2.35 -27.04
CA GLU A 850 -54.38 -1.69 -28.04
C GLU A 850 -53.71 -1.62 -29.43
N GLY A 851 -52.41 -1.37 -29.48
CA GLY A 851 -51.70 -1.17 -30.73
C GLY A 851 -51.27 -2.45 -31.43
N LEU A 852 -50.40 -3.24 -30.79
CA LEU A 852 -49.80 -4.41 -31.41
C LEU A 852 -50.78 -5.59 -31.46
N SER A 853 -51.53 -5.82 -30.38
CA SER A 853 -52.44 -6.99 -30.30
C SER A 853 -53.77 -6.78 -31.03
N ALA A 854 -54.33 -5.57 -30.99
CA ALA A 854 -55.55 -5.23 -31.73
C ALA A 854 -55.27 -4.58 -33.12
N GLN A 855 -54.00 -4.52 -33.54
CA GLN A 855 -53.54 -3.97 -34.83
C GLN A 855 -53.99 -2.53 -35.10
N GLN A 856 -54.14 -1.72 -34.06
CA GLN A 856 -54.61 -0.34 -34.20
C GLN A 856 -53.45 0.64 -34.45
N LEU A 857 -53.73 1.67 -35.26
CA LEU A 857 -52.82 2.80 -35.43
C LEU A 857 -52.93 3.76 -34.24
N PRO A 858 -51.87 4.53 -33.91
CA PRO A 858 -51.86 5.43 -32.75
C PRO A 858 -52.97 6.49 -32.76
N GLN A 859 -53.47 6.83 -33.94
CA GLN A 859 -54.57 7.78 -34.16
C GLN A 859 -55.92 7.28 -33.61
N VAL A 860 -56.08 5.96 -33.52
CA VAL A 860 -57.31 5.27 -33.11
C VAL A 860 -57.25 4.81 -31.65
N PHE A 861 -56.09 4.97 -30.98
CA PHE A 861 -55.94 4.62 -29.57
C PHE A 861 -56.99 5.30 -28.71
N SER A 862 -57.46 4.57 -27.70
CA SER A 862 -58.32 5.12 -26.67
C SER A 862 -57.67 6.34 -26.00
N PRO A 863 -58.45 7.27 -25.42
CA PRO A 863 -57.88 8.39 -24.68
C PRO A 863 -56.88 7.95 -23.60
N LEU A 864 -57.15 6.81 -22.96
CA LEU A 864 -56.28 6.21 -21.95
C LEU A 864 -54.95 5.72 -22.55
N ALA A 865 -54.98 4.95 -23.64
CA ALA A 865 -53.78 4.47 -24.31
C ALA A 865 -52.95 5.60 -24.93
N ARG A 866 -53.60 6.67 -25.40
CA ARG A 866 -52.92 7.86 -25.89
C ARG A 866 -52.21 8.61 -24.77
N SER A 867 -52.85 8.80 -23.62
CA SER A 867 -52.21 9.38 -22.43
C SER A 867 -51.00 8.55 -22.00
N ALA A 868 -51.17 7.23 -21.92
CA ALA A 868 -50.09 6.31 -21.58
C ALA A 868 -48.94 6.34 -22.59
N LEU A 869 -49.22 6.50 -23.89
CA LEU A 869 -48.17 6.66 -24.91
C LEU A 869 -47.37 7.95 -24.69
N THR A 870 -48.04 9.08 -24.45
CA THR A 870 -47.37 10.37 -24.18
C THR A 870 -46.52 10.29 -22.90
N GLU A 871 -47.03 9.68 -21.84
CA GLU A 871 -46.30 9.46 -20.58
C GLU A 871 -45.10 8.52 -20.76
N ALA A 872 -45.27 7.40 -21.47
CA ALA A 872 -44.17 6.47 -21.75
C ALA A 872 -43.04 7.13 -22.56
N VAL A 873 -43.38 7.93 -23.56
CA VAL A 873 -42.40 8.67 -24.38
C VAL A 873 -41.70 9.76 -23.54
N CYS A 874 -42.43 10.45 -22.67
CA CYS A 874 -41.87 11.41 -21.73
C CYS A 874 -40.85 10.74 -20.78
N LEU A 875 -41.21 9.59 -20.21
CA LEU A 875 -40.32 8.80 -19.35
C LEU A 875 -39.06 8.34 -20.11
N LEU A 876 -39.19 7.89 -21.35
CA LEU A 876 -38.06 7.45 -22.18
C LEU A 876 -37.11 8.59 -22.55
N HIS A 877 -37.63 9.80 -22.78
CA HIS A 877 -36.82 10.99 -23.02
C HIS A 877 -36.12 11.49 -21.76
N THR A 878 -36.83 11.49 -20.64
CA THR A 878 -36.31 11.98 -19.34
C THR A 878 -35.27 11.01 -18.77
N HIS A 879 -35.48 9.70 -18.94
CA HIS A 879 -34.63 8.66 -18.38
C HIS A 879 -34.09 7.74 -19.47
N ARG A 880 -32.96 8.13 -20.07
CA ARG A 880 -32.30 7.37 -21.16
C ARG A 880 -32.11 5.87 -20.88
N ARG A 881 -31.89 5.48 -19.61
CA ARG A 881 -31.70 4.08 -19.18
C ARG A 881 -32.95 3.20 -19.32
N LEU A 882 -34.13 3.80 -19.40
CA LEU A 882 -35.36 3.07 -19.65
C LEU A 882 -35.41 2.49 -21.07
N ARG A 883 -34.65 3.04 -22.03
CA ARG A 883 -34.50 2.42 -23.36
C ARG A 883 -33.83 1.06 -23.27
N ASP A 884 -32.73 0.96 -22.52
CA ASP A 884 -32.03 -0.31 -22.30
C ASP A 884 -32.96 -1.34 -21.61
N HIS A 885 -33.88 -0.87 -20.75
CA HIS A 885 -34.93 -1.70 -20.14
C HIS A 885 -35.89 -2.28 -21.16
N ILE A 886 -36.41 -1.45 -22.05
CA ILE A 886 -37.32 -1.88 -23.12
C ILE A 886 -36.61 -2.86 -24.05
N GLU A 887 -35.35 -2.58 -24.40
CA GLU A 887 -34.57 -3.45 -25.28
C GLU A 887 -34.36 -4.85 -24.70
N HIS A 888 -34.26 -4.94 -23.38
CA HIS A 888 -34.13 -6.22 -22.68
C HIS A 888 -35.47 -6.90 -22.37
N ALA A 889 -36.51 -6.14 -22.03
CA ALA A 889 -37.77 -6.67 -21.53
C ALA A 889 -38.77 -7.04 -22.64
N LEU A 890 -38.70 -6.40 -23.81
CA LEU A 890 -39.62 -6.61 -24.91
C LEU A 890 -39.04 -7.53 -25.99
N SER A 891 -39.91 -8.27 -26.68
CA SER A 891 -39.55 -9.00 -27.89
C SER A 891 -39.11 -8.05 -29.01
N SER A 892 -38.37 -8.57 -30.00
CA SER A 892 -37.91 -7.75 -31.14
C SER A 892 -39.06 -7.15 -31.97
N ALA A 893 -40.26 -7.73 -31.93
CA ALA A 893 -41.45 -7.18 -32.57
C ALA A 893 -42.03 -6.00 -31.77
N GLU A 894 -42.23 -6.19 -30.47
CA GLU A 894 -42.72 -5.16 -29.55
C GLU A 894 -41.75 -3.98 -29.50
N MET A 895 -40.44 -4.21 -29.42
CA MET A 895 -39.42 -3.16 -29.41
C MET A 895 -39.47 -2.31 -30.69
N ARG A 896 -39.61 -2.93 -31.87
CA ARG A 896 -39.75 -2.20 -33.14
C ARG A 896 -41.01 -1.35 -33.16
N TYR A 897 -42.11 -1.88 -32.62
CA TYR A 897 -43.36 -1.15 -32.51
C TYR A 897 -43.25 0.04 -31.55
N VAL A 898 -42.66 -0.15 -30.37
CA VAL A 898 -42.43 0.94 -29.40
C VAL A 898 -41.52 2.03 -29.99
N ARG A 899 -40.48 1.69 -30.75
CA ARG A 899 -39.65 2.69 -31.45
C ARG A 899 -40.42 3.47 -32.52
N PHE A 900 -41.34 2.81 -33.23
CA PHE A 900 -42.25 3.47 -34.16
C PHE A 900 -43.16 4.45 -33.42
N LEU A 901 -43.75 4.03 -32.30
CA LEU A 901 -44.62 4.86 -31.47
C LEU A 901 -43.88 6.06 -30.85
N GLU A 902 -42.67 5.86 -30.36
CA GLU A 902 -41.80 6.93 -29.86
C GLU A 902 -41.53 7.97 -30.96
N SER A 903 -41.19 7.49 -32.17
CA SER A 903 -40.94 8.37 -33.31
C SER A 903 -42.21 9.13 -33.74
N TRP A 904 -43.36 8.45 -33.73
CA TRP A 904 -44.65 9.03 -34.09
C TRP A 904 -45.08 10.12 -33.10
N GLU A 905 -45.03 9.84 -31.80
CA GLU A 905 -45.43 10.78 -30.76
C GLU A 905 -44.45 11.98 -30.71
N THR A 906 -43.16 11.75 -30.92
CA THR A 906 -42.16 12.84 -31.03
C THR A 906 -42.49 13.76 -32.22
N MET A 907 -42.87 13.20 -33.37
CA MET A 907 -43.28 14.00 -34.53
C MET A 907 -44.59 14.75 -34.26
N ARG A 908 -45.56 14.10 -33.61
CA ARG A 908 -46.83 14.72 -33.23
C ARG A 908 -46.62 15.91 -32.29
N GLN A 909 -45.78 15.77 -31.26
CA GLN A 909 -45.48 16.85 -30.33
C GLN A 909 -44.80 18.04 -31.01
N LYS A 910 -43.90 17.79 -31.99
CA LYS A 910 -43.27 18.84 -32.80
C LYS A 910 -44.24 19.52 -33.78
N ALA A 911 -45.26 18.79 -34.23
CA ALA A 911 -46.29 19.29 -35.16
C ALA A 911 -47.45 20.00 -34.44
N LEU A 912 -47.62 19.81 -33.13
CA LEU A 912 -48.67 20.41 -32.30
C LEU A 912 -48.81 21.94 -32.41
N PRO A 913 -47.72 22.73 -32.59
CA PRO A 913 -47.83 24.18 -32.83
C PRO A 913 -48.49 24.54 -34.17
N PHE A 914 -48.49 23.61 -35.12
CA PHE A 914 -48.94 23.82 -36.49
C PHE A 914 -50.32 23.18 -36.77
N PHE A 915 -50.73 22.20 -35.97
CA PHE A 915 -51.97 21.45 -36.18
C PHE A 915 -52.70 21.19 -34.86
N THR A 916 -53.96 21.64 -34.75
CA THR A 916 -54.82 21.33 -33.60
C THR A 916 -55.25 19.85 -33.64
N ASP A 917 -55.45 19.23 -32.48
CA ASP A 917 -55.83 17.82 -32.33
C ASP A 917 -57.17 17.48 -33.07
N ALA A 918 -57.99 18.51 -33.34
CA ALA A 918 -59.18 18.46 -34.18
C ALA A 918 -58.86 18.39 -35.69
N SER A 919 -57.84 19.10 -36.18
CA SER A 919 -57.42 19.09 -37.59
C SER A 919 -56.84 17.73 -38.02
N LEU A 920 -56.09 17.07 -37.12
CA LEU A 920 -55.57 15.71 -37.32
C LEU A 920 -56.67 14.63 -37.29
N ARG A 921 -57.77 14.84 -36.55
CA ARG A 921 -58.94 13.93 -36.54
C ARG A 921 -59.90 14.18 -37.72
N ALA A 922 -60.02 15.43 -38.16
CA ALA A 922 -60.84 15.81 -39.32
C ALA A 922 -60.23 15.33 -40.64
N SER A 923 -58.90 15.16 -40.72
CA SER A 923 -58.23 14.53 -41.86
C SER A 923 -58.37 13.00 -41.83
N LYS A 924 -59.60 12.46 -41.87
CA LYS A 924 -59.84 11.01 -42.07
C LYS A 924 -59.28 10.50 -43.41
N HIS A 925 -58.81 11.36 -44.32
CA HIS A 925 -58.27 10.95 -45.62
C HIS A 925 -56.96 11.59 -46.11
N ARG A 926 -56.31 12.53 -45.40
CA ARG A 926 -55.02 13.08 -45.86
C ARG A 926 -54.13 13.55 -44.71
N VAL A 927 -53.47 12.63 -44.02
CA VAL A 927 -52.08 12.92 -43.62
C VAL A 927 -51.26 12.74 -44.89
N ALA A 928 -50.67 13.84 -45.37
CA ALA A 928 -50.06 13.96 -46.68
C ALA A 928 -49.15 12.76 -47.02
N PRO A 929 -49.22 12.22 -48.26
CA PRO A 929 -48.28 11.25 -48.80
C PRO A 929 -46.81 11.66 -48.62
N GLU A 930 -46.52 12.93 -48.38
CA GLU A 930 -45.19 13.48 -48.13
C GLU A 930 -44.56 13.01 -46.81
N ILE A 931 -45.32 12.82 -45.72
CA ILE A 931 -44.76 12.29 -44.45
C ILE A 931 -44.50 10.78 -44.56
N ALA A 932 -45.38 10.06 -45.26
CA ALA A 932 -45.17 8.66 -45.61
C ALA A 932 -43.99 8.50 -46.61
N ALA A 933 -43.83 9.43 -47.56
CA ALA A 933 -42.74 9.46 -48.52
C ALA A 933 -41.40 9.82 -47.85
N ILE A 934 -41.36 10.68 -46.83
CA ILE A 934 -40.14 10.95 -46.05
C ILE A 934 -39.73 9.71 -45.23
N LEU A 935 -40.70 8.95 -44.71
CA LEU A 935 -40.44 7.69 -43.99
C LEU A 935 -40.07 6.52 -44.92
N ILE A 936 -40.60 6.48 -46.15
CA ILE A 936 -40.25 5.47 -47.17
C ILE A 936 -38.94 5.82 -47.89
N ALA A 937 -38.64 7.10 -48.15
CA ALA A 937 -37.38 7.54 -48.76
C ALA A 937 -36.17 7.41 -47.83
N LYS A 938 -36.37 7.37 -46.51
CA LYS A 938 -35.30 7.00 -45.55
C LYS A 938 -35.08 5.49 -45.44
N ARG A 939 -36.05 4.67 -45.85
CA ARG A 939 -35.97 3.20 -45.87
C ARG A 939 -35.04 2.67 -46.97
N SER A 940 -34.83 3.43 -48.05
CA SER A 940 -33.91 3.04 -49.14
C SER A 940 -32.43 3.33 -48.87
N ARG A 941 -32.07 4.11 -47.83
CA ARG A 941 -30.66 4.35 -47.45
C ARG A 941 -30.09 3.41 -46.38
N PHE A 942 -30.93 2.57 -45.77
CA PHE A 942 -30.53 1.62 -44.71
C PHE A 942 -30.74 0.14 -45.06
N ALA A 943 -31.12 -0.15 -46.31
CA ALA A 943 -31.01 -1.51 -46.84
C ALA A 943 -29.53 -1.78 -47.18
N GLY A 944 -28.80 -2.35 -46.21
CA GLY A 944 -27.49 -2.94 -46.49
C GLY A 944 -27.58 -3.99 -47.61
N PRO A 945 -26.48 -4.23 -48.36
CA PRO A 945 -26.50 -5.15 -49.48
C PRO A 945 -26.90 -6.55 -49.01
N ARG A 946 -27.91 -7.13 -49.66
CA ARG A 946 -28.23 -8.55 -49.53
C ARG A 946 -27.06 -9.35 -50.11
N ILE A 947 -26.34 -10.05 -49.23
CA ILE A 947 -25.48 -11.16 -49.61
C ILE A 947 -26.43 -12.27 -50.12
N PRO A 948 -26.27 -12.76 -51.36
CA PRO A 948 -27.05 -13.90 -51.83
C PRO A 948 -26.58 -15.18 -51.14
N ASP A 949 -27.54 -16.01 -50.72
CA ASP A 949 -27.29 -17.36 -50.25
C ASP A 949 -26.57 -18.17 -51.34
N ALA A 950 -25.42 -18.74 -50.98
CA ALA A 950 -24.76 -19.79 -51.74
C ALA A 950 -24.87 -21.10 -50.95
N THR A 951 -25.27 -22.14 -51.67
CA THR A 951 -24.90 -23.55 -51.48
C THR A 951 -23.49 -23.75 -50.93
#